data_AF-R9I323-F1
#
_entry.id   AF-R9I323-F1
#
_cell.length_a   1.000
_cell.length_b   1.000
_cell.length_c   1.000
_cell.angle_alpha   90.00
_cell.angle_beta   90.00
_cell.angle_gamma   90.00
#
_symmetry.space_group_name_H-M   'P 1'
#
loop_
_entity.id
_entity.type
_entity.pdbx_description
1 polymer ?
#
loop_
_entity_poly.entity_id
_entity_poly.type
_entity_poly.pdbx_seq_one_letter_code
_entity_poly.pdbx_strand_id
1 'polypeptide(L)'
;MRHFRIFRPSFGLMLRMLAGVAVCAVSSSCTDDTFDKHGHQGASGMLAFDVAAPGSWADGSAATRVADKDISIRKLTQSGGGKPLYLVTEIAEAAVDTAASNAITRGTTTTKETFKNHSFGLSATCYTGDWPGEEETNKWTTNFAHNIKVSYTESDSKWKSEKSLYWAGSENIKFFAYSPYSAAAPASSEEGAADADDATPSVIHSAADATGIPTLTYTVPTDVTKQIDLMYATADCGGNGTGDVRNGAVQLNFKHALTAVTIKTGEKMLAGKVTKIEISGVHGSGSYPIGATSWTITDETAGRTFSIDNETALDGNKDKNEIMTKPGTILNGDDKGYTFMMIPQELTDDAKLTISFTDKLTNTERTLTAKLKEFTKNGIWEIGKLYTYSINSTGIVITPVIELKVNRDNTLYPNGGYKGTWSAGNPHPSSPSLYIEMTDEEKQAYLPVSGILNDVSIAAYMEVAQANAESAAAKKQIRKLDFTIEWSIDGGTTWNSSKESPELGWKPATGSQSRADDTDPTQPVSGSIILPAQSQFTYMRNFLYGKGTTIEGQTPGKTITDAGNGSEDSPYDLVEMNDVAKESANCYIVNDHGYYKFPTYYGNTYNKESDTSSYKYVGDIDTISDATRNFVLKEFVKHDDNPVTSGEISGIEDAILLWQDSPDLVTEVKYDNGWVSFRVPEESINQGNAVIAVRGSEGILWNWHIWVTHRKWDESSCHTMSDDNLNQYDKPFIIAPCNLGYCEPHDKDDERDILIRFVANSEQVGDNEITLTVKDGASQPGKDEKKGIITFTQPEIAASAAGDNTYYQWGRKDPMLPGIHNDDTYNTDKELDMVNKMFYSTEEYRFTSSESARSIGESIQFPYQFFMHQRPLSDDATEQNKIDNYKRRHWHDGTEAPYKNRTIMNYWNTQLTTSGLANFSYANKVQYYKQYPNNLYVIKTIYDPSPAGFKIPPIKAFADFFDTVELKEADKTVSERPNVTESTRFNGWTIQINSQDFYFPATGVRDMGVKKRKVNYGTFPGFSSITYIATSGFHGKYTGDNNANSSCLILSIDRRDGDFKNCTKPIEGTNNAYGFTVRPIRDGQMN
;
A
#
# COMPACT_ATOMS: atom_id res chain seq x y z
N MET A 1 30.71 6.49 21.34
CA MET A 1 32.18 6.68 21.21
C MET A 1 32.46 8.12 20.79
N ARG A 2 33.51 8.77 21.35
CA ARG A 2 34.27 9.95 20.82
C ARG A 2 33.49 11.19 20.33
N HIS A 3 33.87 12.44 20.61
CA HIS A 3 34.89 13.05 21.48
C HIS A 3 34.57 14.57 21.67
N PHE A 4 34.88 15.13 22.86
CA PHE A 4 35.60 16.40 23.14
C PHE A 4 35.52 17.58 22.12
N ARG A 5 35.30 18.84 22.53
CA ARG A 5 36.25 19.79 23.23
C ARG A 5 35.52 21.12 23.61
N ILE A 6 35.94 22.06 24.49
CA ILE A 6 36.89 22.14 25.64
C ILE A 6 36.57 23.41 26.51
N PHE A 7 36.68 23.30 27.85
CA PHE A 7 36.97 24.28 28.92
C PHE A 7 36.33 25.71 29.08
N ARG A 8 35.87 25.95 30.32
CA ARG A 8 35.82 27.22 31.11
C ARG A 8 37.12 27.33 32.00
N PRO A 9 37.19 28.14 33.08
CA PRO A 9 37.21 29.61 33.24
C PRO A 9 38.38 30.09 34.15
N SER A 10 38.48 31.39 34.47
CA SER A 10 38.97 31.92 35.79
C SER A 10 39.05 33.47 35.82
N PHE A 11 39.19 34.17 36.95
CA PHE A 11 38.47 34.13 38.25
C PHE A 11 38.94 35.35 39.09
N GLY A 12 38.10 35.83 40.02
CA GLY A 12 38.55 36.57 41.21
C GLY A 12 38.08 38.03 41.36
N LEU A 13 37.98 38.57 42.58
CA LEU A 13 38.16 37.94 43.91
C LEU A 13 37.62 38.88 45.03
N MET A 14 36.99 38.34 46.09
CA MET A 14 37.08 38.82 47.50
C MET A 14 36.51 40.22 47.92
N LEU A 15 36.09 40.54 49.18
CA LEU A 15 35.76 39.77 50.42
C LEU A 15 35.21 40.71 51.56
N ARG A 16 34.28 40.26 52.43
CA ARG A 16 34.07 40.64 53.89
C ARG A 16 33.58 42.09 54.27
N MET A 17 33.00 42.39 55.46
CA MET A 17 32.52 41.65 56.67
C MET A 17 31.53 42.49 57.55
N LEU A 18 30.81 41.83 58.50
CA LEU A 18 30.18 42.31 59.78
C LEU A 18 28.98 43.32 59.68
N ALA A 19 27.83 43.27 60.38
CA ALA A 19 27.20 42.54 61.51
C ALA A 19 26.94 43.41 62.78
N GLY A 20 25.66 43.57 63.21
CA GLY A 20 25.30 44.34 64.43
C GLY A 20 23.82 44.64 64.76
N VAL A 21 23.02 43.61 65.11
CA VAL A 21 21.93 43.57 66.14
C VAL A 21 20.97 44.78 66.40
N ALA A 22 19.73 44.64 65.87
CA ALA A 22 18.39 44.66 66.53
C ALA A 22 17.66 45.91 67.14
N VAL A 23 16.30 45.83 67.00
CA VAL A 23 15.16 46.41 67.77
C VAL A 23 14.48 47.71 67.26
N CYS A 24 13.26 47.52 66.69
CA CYS A 24 11.96 48.26 66.80
C CYS A 24 11.92 49.80 67.06
N ALA A 25 10.99 50.60 66.49
CA ALA A 25 9.89 50.38 65.54
C ALA A 25 9.30 51.72 65.00
N VAL A 26 8.54 51.68 63.87
CA VAL A 26 7.55 52.66 63.29
C VAL A 26 7.92 54.16 63.17
N SER A 27 7.55 54.91 62.11
CA SER A 27 6.63 54.66 60.97
C SER A 27 6.89 55.58 59.76
N SER A 28 6.34 55.20 58.60
CA SER A 28 6.06 56.01 57.39
C SER A 28 7.21 56.74 56.69
N SER A 29 7.70 56.14 55.59
CA SER A 29 8.74 56.69 54.70
C SER A 29 8.19 57.13 53.35
N CYS A 30 8.65 58.29 52.86
CA CYS A 30 8.59 58.66 51.44
C CYS A 30 9.86 58.21 50.70
N THR A 31 9.72 57.95 49.39
CA THR A 31 10.72 58.13 48.28
C THR A 31 12.14 57.57 48.40
N ASP A 32 12.50 56.72 47.43
CA ASP A 32 13.81 56.50 46.76
C ASP A 32 15.07 56.15 47.62
N ASP A 33 16.05 55.36 47.15
CA ASP A 33 16.37 54.93 45.78
C ASP A 33 17.20 53.61 45.73
N THR A 34 17.41 53.08 44.52
CA THR A 34 18.50 52.19 44.04
C THR A 34 18.56 50.69 44.41
N PHE A 35 18.05 49.87 43.46
CA PHE A 35 18.69 48.73 42.76
C PHE A 35 19.51 47.61 43.47
N ASP A 36 19.20 46.40 42.99
CA ASP A 36 20.05 45.19 42.85
C ASP A 36 20.47 44.37 44.10
N LYS A 37 19.77 43.23 44.31
CA LYS A 37 20.28 41.90 43.87
C LYS A 37 19.33 40.71 44.12
N HIS A 38 19.38 39.77 43.17
CA HIS A 38 18.89 38.37 43.18
C HIS A 38 17.42 38.08 42.80
N GLY A 39 17.25 37.53 41.59
CA GLY A 39 16.40 36.36 41.35
C GLY A 39 14.99 36.59 40.80
N HIS A 40 14.80 36.16 39.53
CA HIS A 40 13.52 35.92 38.84
C HIS A 40 12.61 37.12 38.50
N GLN A 41 12.12 37.07 37.25
CA GLN A 41 10.96 37.73 36.64
C GLN A 41 10.31 38.95 37.34
N GLY A 42 10.38 40.09 36.67
CA GLY A 42 9.49 41.25 36.87
C GLY A 42 9.76 42.30 35.80
N ALA A 43 8.85 42.47 34.84
CA ALA A 43 9.06 43.39 33.73
C ALA A 43 8.81 44.86 34.14
N SER A 44 9.87 45.60 34.43
CA SER A 44 9.87 47.08 34.44
C SER A 44 10.57 47.67 33.20
N GLY A 45 10.49 46.96 32.08
CA GLY A 45 11.04 47.38 30.79
C GLY A 45 10.08 48.20 29.94
N MET A 46 10.61 48.84 28.89
CA MET A 46 9.78 49.39 27.81
C MET A 46 9.00 48.26 27.12
N LEU A 47 7.74 48.53 26.79
CA LEU A 47 6.90 47.65 25.98
C LEU A 47 7.48 47.55 24.55
N ALA A 48 7.51 46.33 24.03
CA ALA A 48 7.88 46.00 22.66
C ALA A 48 6.77 45.19 22.01
N PHE A 49 6.71 45.20 20.68
CA PHE A 49 5.68 44.51 19.90
C PHE A 49 6.33 43.51 18.93
N ASP A 50 5.90 42.25 19.01
CA ASP A 50 6.19 41.21 18.03
C ASP A 50 4.97 41.14 17.10
N VAL A 51 5.16 41.45 15.82
CA VAL A 51 4.05 41.71 14.88
C VAL A 51 4.09 40.70 13.76
N ALA A 52 3.02 39.91 13.66
CA ALA A 52 2.77 39.00 12.55
C ALA A 52 1.69 39.62 11.65
N ALA A 53 1.95 39.64 10.35
CA ALA A 53 0.99 40.00 9.32
C ALA A 53 0.43 38.73 8.64
N PRO A 54 -0.78 38.77 8.06
CA PRO A 54 -1.34 37.64 7.33
C PRO A 54 -0.55 37.34 6.04
N GLY A 55 -0.84 36.20 5.41
CA GLY A 55 -0.40 35.93 4.03
C GLY A 55 -1.06 36.89 3.04
N SER A 56 -0.58 36.95 1.80
CA SER A 56 -1.33 37.67 0.76
C SER A 56 -2.67 36.98 0.51
N TRP A 57 -3.65 37.72 -0.02
CA TRP A 57 -4.92 37.13 -0.46
C TRP A 57 -4.77 36.05 -1.55
N ALA A 58 -3.57 35.92 -2.14
CA ALA A 58 -3.19 34.89 -3.10
C ALA A 58 -2.41 33.70 -2.48
N ASP A 59 -1.92 33.80 -1.24
CA ASP A 59 -1.16 32.73 -0.54
C ASP A 59 -2.05 31.67 0.13
N GLY A 60 -3.37 31.84 0.09
CA GLY A 60 -4.30 30.78 0.47
C GLY A 60 -4.10 29.56 -0.44
N SER A 61 -3.87 28.38 0.14
CA SER A 61 -3.67 27.14 -0.61
C SER A 61 -4.81 26.89 -1.60
N ALA A 62 -4.46 26.19 -2.69
CA ALA A 62 -5.28 26.06 -3.90
C ALA A 62 -6.77 25.90 -3.58
N ALA A 63 -7.56 26.87 -4.04
CA ALA A 63 -8.99 27.01 -3.79
C ALA A 63 -9.72 25.66 -3.90
N THR A 64 -9.93 25.01 -2.76
CA THR A 64 -10.50 23.68 -2.75
C THR A 64 -11.99 23.85 -3.02
N ARG A 65 -12.46 23.50 -4.23
CA ARG A 65 -13.90 23.33 -4.47
C ARG A 65 -14.42 22.38 -3.38
N VAL A 66 -15.25 22.91 -2.47
CA VAL A 66 -15.91 22.09 -1.46
C VAL A 66 -16.78 21.10 -2.23
N ALA A 67 -16.55 19.80 -2.02
CA ALA A 67 -17.08 18.73 -2.88
C ALA A 67 -18.62 18.72 -2.97
N ASP A 68 -19.31 19.34 -2.01
CA ASP A 68 -20.73 19.67 -2.06
C ASP A 68 -20.96 21.18 -1.81
N LYS A 69 -21.21 21.96 -2.88
CA LYS A 69 -22.16 23.10 -2.92
C LYS A 69 -22.27 23.77 -4.30
N ASP A 70 -23.47 23.65 -4.87
CA ASP A 70 -24.13 24.49 -5.88
C ASP A 70 -23.25 25.38 -6.80
N ILE A 71 -22.81 24.77 -7.91
CA ILE A 71 -22.45 25.51 -9.13
C ILE A 71 -23.70 26.25 -9.64
N SER A 72 -23.83 27.53 -9.32
CA SER A 72 -24.94 28.36 -9.81
C SER A 72 -24.59 28.96 -11.17
N ILE A 73 -25.43 28.66 -12.17
CA ILE A 73 -25.35 29.22 -13.52
C ILE A 73 -26.60 30.05 -13.75
N ARG A 74 -26.47 31.36 -13.90
CA ARG A 74 -27.60 32.24 -14.23
C ARG A 74 -27.28 33.15 -15.42
N LYS A 75 -28.32 33.47 -16.18
CA LYS A 75 -28.24 34.30 -17.38
C LYS A 75 -27.95 35.76 -16.99
N LEU A 76 -26.98 36.39 -17.64
CA LEU A 76 -26.76 37.84 -17.51
C LEU A 76 -27.79 38.59 -18.36
N THR A 77 -28.34 39.68 -17.83
CA THR A 77 -29.24 40.56 -18.59
C THR A 77 -28.42 41.33 -19.63
N GLN A 78 -28.80 41.27 -20.91
CA GLN A 78 -28.08 41.92 -22.02
C GLN A 78 -29.01 42.92 -22.73
N SER A 79 -28.48 44.10 -23.06
CA SER A 79 -29.20 45.23 -23.68
C SER A 79 -29.37 45.15 -25.21
N GLY A 80 -28.82 44.13 -25.90
CA GLY A 80 -28.58 44.20 -27.36
C GLY A 80 -28.92 42.95 -28.20
N GLY A 81 -29.72 42.00 -27.71
CA GLY A 81 -30.27 40.90 -28.55
C GLY A 81 -29.30 39.84 -29.11
N GLY A 82 -28.01 39.89 -28.75
CA GLY A 82 -27.03 38.86 -29.12
C GLY A 82 -27.16 37.55 -28.33
N LYS A 83 -26.28 36.58 -28.61
CA LYS A 83 -26.18 35.35 -27.78
C LYS A 83 -25.85 35.74 -26.32
N PRO A 84 -26.63 35.29 -25.32
CA PRO A 84 -26.44 35.71 -23.93
C PRO A 84 -25.14 35.18 -23.35
N LEU A 85 -24.46 35.99 -22.55
CA LEU A 85 -23.38 35.56 -21.66
C LEU A 85 -23.96 35.10 -20.31
N TYR A 86 -23.16 34.37 -19.53
CA TYR A 86 -23.58 33.70 -18.30
C TYR A 86 -22.56 33.93 -17.19
N LEU A 87 -23.03 34.29 -15.99
CA LEU A 87 -22.18 34.24 -14.81
C LEU A 87 -22.21 32.80 -14.27
N VAL A 88 -21.04 32.25 -13.98
CA VAL A 88 -20.87 30.95 -13.33
C VAL A 88 -20.17 31.21 -12.01
N THR A 89 -20.85 30.99 -10.89
CA THR A 89 -20.22 31.18 -9.58
C THR A 89 -19.40 29.96 -9.21
N GLU A 90 -18.09 30.15 -9.13
CA GLU A 90 -17.18 29.24 -8.43
C GLU A 90 -16.70 29.93 -7.17
N ILE A 91 -17.45 29.77 -6.08
CA ILE A 91 -17.09 30.35 -4.78
C ILE A 91 -15.89 29.57 -4.24
N ALA A 92 -14.75 30.26 -4.17
CA ALA A 92 -13.51 29.78 -3.58
C ALA A 92 -13.32 30.44 -2.21
N GLU A 93 -13.81 29.82 -1.13
CA GLU A 93 -13.58 30.27 0.24
C GLU A 93 -12.16 29.91 0.70
N ALA A 94 -11.17 30.74 0.36
CA ALA A 94 -9.84 30.67 0.99
C ALA A 94 -9.88 31.35 2.37
N ALA A 95 -9.40 30.65 3.40
CA ALA A 95 -9.12 31.25 4.70
C ALA A 95 -7.61 31.56 4.78
N VAL A 96 -7.25 32.85 4.71
CA VAL A 96 -5.86 33.33 4.66
C VAL A 96 -5.18 33.36 6.06
N ASP A 97 -5.72 32.60 7.01
CA ASP A 97 -5.38 32.68 8.45
C ASP A 97 -4.03 31.99 8.80
N THR A 98 -3.19 31.72 7.80
CA THR A 98 -1.87 31.07 7.95
C THR A 98 -0.75 31.95 7.39
N ALA A 99 0.27 32.23 8.21
CA ALA A 99 1.40 33.08 7.82
C ALA A 99 2.39 32.33 6.88
N ALA A 100 2.16 32.43 5.58
CA ALA A 100 3.04 31.90 4.53
C ALA A 100 4.09 32.93 4.06
N SER A 101 4.97 32.52 3.14
CA SER A 101 6.05 33.34 2.58
C SER A 101 6.24 33.09 1.10
N ASN A 102 6.13 34.13 0.27
CA ASN A 102 7.11 34.57 -0.73
C ASN A 102 6.64 35.86 -1.44
N ALA A 103 7.49 36.46 -2.29
CA ALA A 103 7.38 37.85 -2.73
C ALA A 103 6.79 38.04 -4.15
N ILE A 104 6.22 39.23 -4.41
CA ILE A 104 6.57 40.17 -5.52
C ILE A 104 5.79 41.50 -5.31
N THR A 105 6.07 42.53 -6.12
CA THR A 105 6.08 43.94 -5.69
C THR A 105 5.07 44.90 -6.35
N ARG A 106 4.59 45.85 -5.51
CA ARG A 106 4.07 47.21 -5.82
C ARG A 106 2.65 47.35 -6.39
N GLY A 107 1.74 47.78 -5.51
CA GLY A 107 0.36 48.15 -5.79
C GLY A 107 -0.58 47.10 -5.22
N THR A 108 -1.42 47.48 -4.25
CA THR A 108 -2.38 46.63 -3.51
C THR A 108 -1.84 45.39 -2.77
N THR A 109 -2.70 44.89 -1.87
CA THR A 109 -2.56 43.92 -0.75
C THR A 109 -1.32 43.99 0.15
N THR A 110 -1.55 43.87 1.46
CA THR A 110 -0.45 43.95 2.43
C THR A 110 0.10 42.57 2.77
N THR A 111 1.12 42.16 2.04
CA THR A 111 1.93 40.96 2.34
C THR A 111 2.78 41.15 3.59
N LYS A 112 3.27 40.05 4.18
CA LYS A 112 4.22 40.06 5.32
C LYS A 112 5.47 40.93 5.10
N GLU A 113 5.95 41.05 3.86
CA GLU A 113 7.10 41.89 3.53
C GLU A 113 6.72 43.37 3.42
N THR A 114 5.55 43.67 2.86
CA THR A 114 5.07 45.05 2.66
C THR A 114 4.39 45.65 3.90
N PHE A 115 3.95 44.83 4.87
CA PHE A 115 3.37 45.31 6.13
C PHE A 115 4.32 46.25 6.89
N LYS A 116 5.64 46.01 6.82
CA LYS A 116 6.68 46.87 7.42
C LYS A 116 6.69 48.30 6.88
N ASN A 117 6.17 48.52 5.67
CA ASN A 117 6.07 49.85 5.05
C ASN A 117 4.87 50.64 5.59
N HIS A 118 3.96 49.99 6.32
CA HIS A 118 2.77 50.58 6.91
C HIS A 118 2.97 50.75 8.41
N SER A 119 2.61 51.93 8.94
CA SER A 119 2.45 52.14 10.37
C SER A 119 1.07 51.68 10.82
N PHE A 120 0.93 51.18 12.06
CA PHE A 120 -0.36 50.82 12.66
C PHE A 120 -0.71 51.75 13.84
N GLY A 121 -2.01 51.91 14.11
CA GLY A 121 -2.49 52.60 15.32
C GLY A 121 -2.68 51.61 16.45
N LEU A 122 -2.24 51.98 17.66
CA LEU A 122 -2.34 51.17 18.86
C LEU A 122 -3.16 51.88 19.95
N SER A 123 -4.24 51.23 20.35
CA SER A 123 -5.07 51.58 21.50
C SER A 123 -4.97 50.46 22.54
N ALA A 124 -5.14 50.79 23.82
CA ALA A 124 -5.08 49.80 24.90
C ALA A 124 -5.82 50.27 26.16
N THR A 125 -6.36 49.30 26.89
CA THR A 125 -7.07 49.47 28.15
C THR A 125 -6.41 48.65 29.24
N CYS A 126 -5.95 49.30 30.31
CA CYS A 126 -5.52 48.68 31.56
C CYS A 126 -6.75 48.50 32.47
N TYR A 127 -6.94 47.29 32.99
CA TYR A 127 -8.14 46.89 33.73
C TYR A 127 -7.86 45.84 34.81
N THR A 128 -8.79 45.73 35.76
CA THR A 128 -8.76 44.74 36.85
C THR A 128 -10.01 43.87 36.84
N GLY A 129 -9.87 42.59 37.21
CA GLY A 129 -10.92 41.60 37.10
C GLY A 129 -10.98 40.95 35.70
N ASP A 130 -12.11 40.30 35.42
CA ASP A 130 -12.38 39.68 34.12
C ASP A 130 -12.78 40.74 33.08
N TRP A 131 -12.50 40.49 31.80
CA TRP A 131 -12.92 41.38 30.71
C TRP A 131 -14.44 41.23 30.49
N PRO A 132 -15.23 42.33 30.47
CA PRO A 132 -16.68 42.27 30.30
C PRO A 132 -17.06 41.70 28.93
N GLY A 133 -18.06 40.82 28.90
CA GLY A 133 -18.57 40.20 27.68
C GLY A 133 -19.30 41.18 26.76
N GLU A 134 -19.57 40.76 25.52
CA GLU A 134 -20.14 41.61 24.46
C GLU A 134 -21.52 42.22 24.80
N GLU A 135 -22.28 41.62 25.73
CA GLU A 135 -23.59 42.12 26.17
C GLU A 135 -23.54 43.07 27.38
N GLU A 136 -22.37 43.25 28.03
CA GLU A 136 -22.23 44.19 29.15
C GLU A 136 -21.74 45.57 28.68
N THR A 137 -22.34 46.64 29.23
CA THR A 137 -21.93 48.03 28.92
C THR A 137 -20.56 48.34 29.52
N ASN A 138 -19.49 47.98 28.81
CA ASN A 138 -18.11 48.28 29.19
C ASN A 138 -17.89 49.79 29.28
N LYS A 139 -17.59 50.29 30.49
CA LYS A 139 -17.35 51.71 30.79
C LYS A 139 -15.87 52.11 30.77
N TRP A 140 -14.96 51.20 30.44
CA TRP A 140 -13.54 51.50 30.36
C TRP A 140 -13.24 52.28 29.08
N THR A 141 -12.37 53.28 29.18
CA THR A 141 -11.80 53.96 28.02
C THR A 141 -10.47 53.30 27.65
N THR A 142 -9.86 53.72 26.54
CA THR A 142 -8.49 53.33 26.17
C THR A 142 -7.46 54.10 27.02
N ASN A 143 -7.51 53.87 28.33
CA ASN A 143 -6.80 54.61 29.38
C ASN A 143 -5.27 54.41 29.38
N PHE A 144 -4.77 53.36 28.73
CA PHE A 144 -3.34 53.01 28.72
C PHE A 144 -2.63 53.52 27.46
N ALA A 145 -3.29 53.41 26.30
CA ALA A 145 -2.84 53.98 25.03
C ALA A 145 -4.07 54.31 24.18
N HIS A 146 -4.03 55.41 23.44
CA HIS A 146 -5.10 55.75 22.49
C HIS A 146 -4.51 56.15 21.14
N ASN A 147 -4.86 55.38 20.10
CA ASN A 147 -4.46 55.55 18.69
C ASN A 147 -3.00 56.03 18.52
N ILE A 148 -2.06 55.41 19.24
CA ILE A 148 -0.64 55.74 19.19
C ILE A 148 -0.05 55.14 17.92
N LYS A 149 0.59 55.96 17.09
CA LYS A 149 1.26 55.48 15.88
C LYS A 149 2.44 54.57 16.24
N VAL A 150 2.51 53.39 15.63
CA VAL A 150 3.64 52.45 15.73
C VAL A 150 4.18 52.21 14.32
N SER A 151 5.49 52.33 14.13
CA SER A 151 6.16 52.19 12.82
C SER A 151 7.37 51.27 12.93
N TYR A 152 7.71 50.56 11.85
CA TYR A 152 8.90 49.72 11.79
C TYR A 152 10.15 50.55 11.48
N THR A 153 11.25 50.34 12.20
CA THR A 153 12.57 50.92 11.87
C THR A 153 13.51 49.83 11.39
N GLU A 154 13.92 49.88 10.12
CA GLU A 154 14.85 48.87 9.55
C GLU A 154 16.19 48.85 10.29
N SER A 155 16.70 50.02 10.69
CA SER A 155 17.97 50.19 11.40
C SER A 155 18.06 49.42 12.72
N ASP A 156 16.93 49.30 13.44
CA ASP A 156 16.85 48.59 14.72
C ASP A 156 16.13 47.24 14.59
N SER A 157 15.60 46.94 13.39
CA SER A 157 14.73 45.80 13.06
C SER A 157 13.52 45.64 13.99
N LYS A 158 12.98 46.74 14.52
CA LYS A 158 11.95 46.76 15.58
C LYS A 158 10.76 47.64 15.24
N TRP A 159 9.61 47.32 15.83
CA TRP A 159 8.45 48.21 15.88
C TRP A 159 8.60 49.20 17.02
N LYS A 160 8.42 50.49 16.73
CA LYS A 160 8.58 51.58 17.68
C LYS A 160 7.32 52.44 17.70
N SER A 161 6.73 52.57 18.89
CA SER A 161 5.63 53.50 19.16
C SER A 161 6.15 54.93 19.25
N GLU A 162 5.35 55.89 18.79
CA GLU A 162 5.66 57.32 18.86
C GLU A 162 5.83 57.81 20.31
N LYS A 163 5.09 57.21 21.25
CA LYS A 163 5.21 57.40 22.69
C LYS A 163 5.77 56.14 23.33
N SER A 164 6.75 56.28 24.23
CA SER A 164 7.27 55.16 25.02
C SER A 164 6.19 54.60 25.94
N LEU A 165 5.87 53.32 25.79
CA LEU A 165 4.99 52.58 26.70
C LEU A 165 5.83 51.71 27.64
N TYR A 166 5.34 51.49 28.86
CA TYR A 166 6.01 50.70 29.89
C TYR A 166 5.02 49.71 30.50
N TRP A 167 5.49 48.53 30.89
CA TRP A 167 4.68 47.56 31.61
C TRP A 167 4.14 48.14 32.93
N ALA A 168 2.84 47.94 33.21
CA ALA A 168 2.16 48.50 34.39
C ALA A 168 2.60 47.85 35.73
N GLY A 169 3.30 46.71 35.68
CA GLY A 169 3.78 45.95 36.84
C GLY A 169 2.72 45.06 37.50
N SER A 170 1.45 45.48 37.47
CA SER A 170 0.27 44.72 37.90
C SER A 170 -0.91 44.99 36.95
N GLU A 171 -2.08 44.40 37.23
CA GLU A 171 -3.31 44.49 36.41
C GLU A 171 -3.20 43.77 35.05
N ASN A 172 -4.26 43.82 34.22
CA ASN A 172 -4.30 43.31 32.85
C ASN A 172 -4.35 44.47 31.85
N ILE A 173 -3.80 44.28 30.66
CA ILE A 173 -3.73 45.27 29.57
C ILE A 173 -4.18 44.60 28.28
N LYS A 174 -5.31 45.04 27.74
CA LYS A 174 -5.82 44.59 26.45
C LYS A 174 -5.46 45.59 25.37
N PHE A 175 -4.74 45.13 24.35
CA PHE A 175 -4.29 45.90 23.21
C PHE A 175 -5.22 45.70 22.00
N PHE A 176 -5.46 46.77 21.28
CA PHE A 176 -6.25 46.85 20.05
C PHE A 176 -5.42 47.60 19.02
N ALA A 177 -5.09 46.97 17.91
CA ALA A 177 -4.28 47.55 16.86
C ALA A 177 -4.97 47.46 15.49
N TYR A 178 -4.70 48.44 14.62
CA TYR A 178 -5.20 48.44 13.24
C TYR A 178 -4.20 49.08 12.26
N SER A 179 -4.17 48.60 11.02
CA SER A 179 -3.26 49.04 9.98
C SER A 179 -4.01 49.18 8.64
N PRO A 180 -3.73 50.20 7.81
CA PRO A 180 -2.80 51.31 8.05
C PRO A 180 -3.34 52.34 9.07
N TYR A 181 -2.42 52.99 9.79
CA TYR A 181 -2.70 54.04 10.77
C TYR A 181 -3.36 55.27 10.15
N SER A 182 -4.42 55.76 10.81
CA SER A 182 -5.03 57.06 10.57
C SER A 182 -4.88 57.96 11.81
N ALA A 183 -4.49 59.22 11.59
CA ALA A 183 -4.49 60.25 12.62
C ALA A 183 -5.88 60.90 12.82
N ALA A 184 -6.90 60.48 12.07
CA ALA A 184 -8.23 61.06 12.12
C ALA A 184 -9.01 60.62 13.37
N ALA A 185 -9.60 61.61 14.04
CA ALA A 185 -10.52 61.47 15.15
C ALA A 185 -11.90 62.04 14.76
N PRO A 186 -12.98 61.73 15.49
CA PRO A 186 -14.32 62.17 15.13
C PRO A 186 -14.44 63.69 15.25
N ALA A 187 -15.06 64.34 14.27
CA ALA A 187 -15.34 65.77 14.36
C ALA A 187 -16.34 66.05 15.49
N SER A 188 -16.10 67.08 16.29
CA SER A 188 -16.94 67.42 17.45
C SER A 188 -18.20 68.22 17.07
N SER A 189 -18.98 67.69 16.12
CA SER A 189 -20.36 68.11 15.78
C SER A 189 -20.95 67.19 14.71
N GLU A 190 -22.27 66.97 14.77
CA GLU A 190 -23.02 66.20 13.77
C GLU A 190 -23.08 66.93 12.42
N GLU A 191 -22.19 66.58 11.48
CA GLU A 191 -22.43 66.76 10.04
C GLU A 191 -22.38 65.39 9.36
N GLY A 192 -23.33 65.14 8.46
CA GLY A 192 -23.55 63.82 7.86
C GLY A 192 -22.39 63.32 7.03
N ALA A 193 -22.31 62.00 6.85
CA ALA A 193 -21.26 61.33 6.09
C ALA A 193 -21.26 61.77 4.61
N ALA A 194 -20.49 62.81 4.30
CA ALA A 194 -20.19 63.21 2.94
C ALA A 194 -19.44 62.10 2.20
N ASP A 195 -19.61 62.04 0.88
CA ASP A 195 -18.83 61.16 0.02
C ASP A 195 -17.33 61.42 0.22
N ALA A 196 -16.54 60.35 0.28
CA ALA A 196 -15.10 60.44 0.49
C ALA A 196 -14.39 60.94 -0.78
N ASP A 197 -14.43 62.26 -0.99
CA ASP A 197 -13.53 62.96 -1.91
C ASP A 197 -12.10 63.01 -1.33
N ASP A 198 -11.10 63.36 -2.14
CA ASP A 198 -9.65 63.19 -1.87
C ASP A 198 -9.11 63.94 -0.62
N ALA A 199 -9.95 64.67 0.09
CA ALA A 199 -9.63 65.43 1.31
C ALA A 199 -10.10 64.79 2.63
N THR A 200 -11.00 63.79 2.61
CA THR A 200 -11.52 63.16 3.84
C THR A 200 -10.79 61.86 4.18
N PRO A 201 -10.39 61.64 5.45
CA PRO A 201 -9.74 60.40 5.87
C PRO A 201 -10.72 59.22 5.83
N SER A 202 -10.39 58.17 5.07
CA SER A 202 -11.25 57.00 4.89
C SER A 202 -11.43 56.16 6.16
N VAL A 203 -10.47 56.19 7.11
CA VAL A 203 -10.56 55.56 8.43
C VAL A 203 -10.56 56.63 9.52
N ILE A 204 -11.52 56.58 10.43
CA ILE A 204 -11.63 57.43 11.61
C ILE A 204 -11.64 56.54 12.86
N HIS A 205 -10.75 56.78 13.81
CA HIS A 205 -10.74 56.08 15.09
C HIS A 205 -11.71 56.76 16.08
N SER A 206 -12.32 56.00 17.00
CA SER A 206 -13.17 56.53 18.07
C SER A 206 -12.44 57.56 18.94
N ALA A 207 -13.18 58.46 19.60
CA ALA A 207 -12.61 59.48 20.48
C ALA A 207 -11.91 58.88 21.73
N ALA A 208 -11.03 59.65 22.37
CA ALA A 208 -10.21 59.19 23.50
C ALA A 208 -10.98 58.97 24.81
N ASP A 209 -12.14 59.61 24.94
CA ASP A 209 -13.09 59.48 26.04
C ASP A 209 -14.23 58.50 25.74
N ALA A 210 -14.26 57.88 24.55
CA ALA A 210 -15.22 56.83 24.22
C ALA A 210 -15.01 55.61 25.13
N THR A 211 -16.11 55.11 25.69
CA THR A 211 -16.14 53.92 26.54
C THR A 211 -16.42 52.66 25.74
N GLY A 212 -15.74 51.56 26.07
CA GLY A 212 -15.88 50.26 25.43
C GLY A 212 -14.69 49.90 24.54
N ILE A 213 -14.91 48.99 23.59
CA ILE A 213 -13.89 48.59 22.61
C ILE A 213 -13.65 49.76 21.63
N PRO A 214 -12.39 50.17 21.38
CA PRO A 214 -12.09 51.20 20.38
C PRO A 214 -12.62 50.77 19.01
N THR A 215 -13.26 51.73 18.34
CA THR A 215 -14.06 51.46 17.14
C THR A 215 -13.52 52.28 15.96
N LEU A 216 -13.50 51.67 14.78
CA LEU A 216 -13.08 52.29 13.53
C LEU A 216 -14.29 52.53 12.64
N THR A 217 -14.54 53.77 12.25
CA THR A 217 -15.43 54.07 11.12
C THR A 217 -14.62 54.01 9.84
N TYR A 218 -15.05 53.19 8.87
CA TYR A 218 -14.45 53.12 7.54
C TYR A 218 -15.46 53.49 6.46
N THR A 219 -15.06 54.39 5.58
CA THR A 219 -15.77 54.72 4.33
C THR A 219 -14.91 54.26 3.16
N VAL A 220 -15.41 53.29 2.40
CA VAL A 220 -14.76 52.71 1.21
C VAL A 220 -14.60 53.81 0.15
N PRO A 221 -13.36 54.12 -0.30
CA PRO A 221 -13.14 55.03 -1.42
C PRO A 221 -13.80 54.58 -2.72
N THR A 222 -14.35 55.54 -3.47
CA THR A 222 -14.99 55.31 -4.78
C THR A 222 -13.99 54.86 -5.85
N ASP A 223 -12.79 55.44 -5.81
CA ASP A 223 -11.61 54.99 -6.56
C ASP A 223 -11.02 53.73 -5.91
N VAL A 224 -11.15 52.59 -6.60
CA VAL A 224 -10.69 51.28 -6.11
C VAL A 224 -9.19 51.27 -5.80
N THR A 225 -8.38 52.05 -6.53
CA THR A 225 -6.92 52.12 -6.29
C THR A 225 -6.52 52.82 -4.99
N LYS A 226 -7.47 53.52 -4.36
CA LYS A 226 -7.32 54.16 -3.05
C LYS A 226 -7.96 53.37 -1.91
N GLN A 227 -8.67 52.27 -2.22
CA GLN A 227 -9.18 51.36 -1.20
C GLN A 227 -8.00 50.70 -0.47
N ILE A 228 -8.16 50.49 0.84
CA ILE A 228 -7.08 50.00 1.71
C ILE A 228 -7.39 48.59 2.17
N ASP A 229 -6.35 47.79 2.35
CA ASP A 229 -6.44 46.51 3.05
C ASP A 229 -6.40 46.78 4.56
N LEU A 230 -7.55 47.15 5.13
CA LEU A 230 -7.67 47.42 6.56
C LEU A 230 -7.54 46.12 7.35
N MET A 231 -6.54 46.05 8.23
CA MET A 231 -6.26 44.91 9.10
C MET A 231 -6.36 45.31 10.57
N TYR A 232 -6.63 44.32 11.43
CA TYR A 232 -6.75 44.48 12.87
C TYR A 232 -5.96 43.41 13.64
N ALA A 233 -5.55 43.71 14.87
CA ALA A 233 -5.02 42.74 15.82
C ALA A 233 -5.52 43.05 17.24
N THR A 234 -5.67 42.03 18.07
CA THR A 234 -5.94 42.17 19.51
C THR A 234 -5.01 41.25 20.30
N ALA A 235 -4.57 41.70 21.48
CA ALA A 235 -3.74 40.90 22.39
C ALA A 235 -4.13 41.20 23.84
N ASP A 236 -4.21 40.17 24.69
CA ASP A 236 -4.57 40.30 26.10
C ASP A 236 -3.36 39.90 26.97
N CYS A 237 -2.85 40.84 27.78
CA CYS A 237 -1.57 40.69 28.48
C CYS A 237 -1.67 41.07 29.95
N GLY A 238 -1.09 40.26 30.85
CA GLY A 238 -0.84 40.70 32.22
C GLY A 238 0.19 41.84 32.23
N GLY A 239 -0.06 42.88 33.03
CA GLY A 239 0.79 44.07 33.18
C GLY A 239 2.20 43.80 33.69
N ASN A 240 2.49 42.56 34.10
CA ASN A 240 3.80 42.04 34.45
C ASN A 240 4.56 41.36 33.28
N GLY A 241 4.01 41.37 32.06
CA GLY A 241 4.59 40.72 30.88
C GLY A 241 4.19 39.25 30.70
N THR A 242 2.95 38.89 31.06
CA THR A 242 2.38 37.54 30.83
C THR A 242 1.15 37.62 29.91
N GLY A 243 0.53 36.49 29.52
CA GLY A 243 -0.56 36.46 28.52
C GLY A 243 -0.02 36.35 27.09
N ASP A 244 -0.57 37.13 26.15
CA ASP A 244 -0.16 37.22 24.73
C ASP A 244 1.21 37.91 24.55
N VAL A 245 2.23 37.41 25.26
CA VAL A 245 3.59 37.95 25.30
C VAL A 245 4.59 36.88 24.87
N ARG A 246 5.29 37.14 23.77
CA ARG A 246 6.33 36.26 23.24
C ARG A 246 7.69 36.94 23.35
N ASN A 247 8.67 36.26 23.94
CA ASN A 247 10.03 36.80 24.15
C ASN A 247 10.09 38.18 24.86
N GLY A 248 9.08 38.51 25.67
CA GLY A 248 8.96 39.81 26.36
C GLY A 248 8.33 40.94 25.55
N ALA A 249 7.80 40.65 24.35
CA ALA A 249 7.06 41.58 23.51
C ALA A 249 5.59 41.14 23.35
N VAL A 250 4.66 42.09 23.28
CA VAL A 250 3.23 41.84 23.02
C VAL A 250 3.08 41.29 21.61
N GLN A 251 2.41 40.15 21.47
CA GLN A 251 2.22 39.47 20.19
C GLN A 251 0.96 40.01 19.47
N LEU A 252 1.15 40.83 18.45
CA LEU A 252 0.08 41.36 17.61
C LEU A 252 0.00 40.54 16.31
N ASN A 253 -0.96 39.61 16.24
CA ASN A 253 -1.27 38.84 15.03
C ASN A 253 -2.36 39.57 14.23
N PHE A 254 -2.00 40.23 13.13
CA PHE A 254 -2.94 40.95 12.28
C PHE A 254 -3.77 40.01 11.40
N LYS A 255 -5.04 40.38 11.20
CA LYS A 255 -6.02 39.74 10.32
C LYS A 255 -6.72 40.79 9.47
N HIS A 256 -7.23 40.41 8.30
CA HIS A 256 -8.00 41.32 7.44
C HIS A 256 -9.36 41.65 8.07
N ALA A 257 -9.68 42.95 8.16
CA ALA A 257 -10.96 43.44 8.67
C ALA A 257 -12.02 43.57 7.55
N LEU A 258 -11.62 43.55 6.28
CA LEU A 258 -12.50 43.73 5.13
C LEU A 258 -12.78 42.41 4.38
N THR A 259 -13.65 42.50 3.38
CA THR A 259 -13.88 41.46 2.37
C THR A 259 -13.18 41.86 1.08
N ALA A 260 -12.37 40.96 0.51
CA ALA A 260 -11.78 41.15 -0.82
C ALA A 260 -12.71 40.58 -1.90
N VAL A 261 -12.87 41.27 -3.04
CA VAL A 261 -13.66 40.80 -4.18
C VAL A 261 -12.85 40.85 -5.49
N THR A 262 -12.81 39.69 -6.16
CA THR A 262 -12.07 39.46 -7.41
C THR A 262 -12.97 38.85 -8.48
N ILE A 263 -12.70 39.15 -9.75
CA ILE A 263 -13.44 38.69 -10.91
C ILE A 263 -12.46 38.08 -11.91
N LYS A 264 -12.76 36.88 -12.43
CA LYS A 264 -11.92 36.14 -13.40
C LYS A 264 -12.72 35.61 -14.60
N THR A 265 -12.02 35.23 -15.67
CA THR A 265 -12.61 34.43 -16.75
C THR A 265 -12.85 32.99 -16.29
N GLY A 266 -13.99 32.42 -16.68
CA GLY A 266 -14.26 30.99 -16.61
C GLY A 266 -13.78 30.26 -17.87
N GLU A 267 -14.03 28.96 -17.91
CA GLU A 267 -13.53 28.04 -18.95
C GLU A 267 -13.94 28.38 -20.39
N LYS A 268 -15.15 28.93 -20.56
CA LYS A 268 -15.78 29.13 -21.87
C LYS A 268 -16.10 30.59 -22.08
N MET A 269 -15.18 31.48 -21.71
CA MET A 269 -15.29 32.92 -21.99
C MET A 269 -14.79 33.23 -23.41
N LEU A 270 -15.53 34.05 -24.17
CA LEU A 270 -15.13 34.46 -25.52
C LEU A 270 -13.92 35.40 -25.47
N ALA A 271 -13.06 35.30 -26.48
CA ALA A 271 -12.02 36.29 -26.72
C ALA A 271 -12.64 37.67 -27.02
N GLY A 272 -11.99 38.74 -26.58
CA GLY A 272 -12.55 40.10 -26.57
C GLY A 272 -11.75 41.05 -25.70
N LYS A 273 -12.44 42.02 -25.11
CA LYS A 273 -11.87 42.93 -24.10
C LYS A 273 -12.93 43.32 -23.08
N VAL A 274 -12.54 43.37 -21.81
CA VAL A 274 -13.33 43.95 -20.73
C VAL A 274 -12.85 45.38 -20.53
N THR A 275 -13.76 46.35 -20.49
CA THR A 275 -13.43 47.79 -20.43
C THR A 275 -13.89 48.46 -19.14
N LYS A 276 -14.89 47.89 -18.45
CA LYS A 276 -15.39 48.37 -17.17
C LYS A 276 -15.85 47.19 -16.29
N ILE A 277 -15.57 47.27 -14.99
CA ILE A 277 -16.13 46.41 -13.95
C ILE A 277 -16.73 47.33 -12.87
N GLU A 278 -17.94 47.03 -12.39
CA GLU A 278 -18.69 47.90 -11.49
C GLU A 278 -19.46 47.06 -10.47
N ILE A 279 -19.33 47.39 -9.19
CA ILE A 279 -20.14 46.86 -8.09
C ILE A 279 -21.05 47.98 -7.61
N SER A 280 -22.36 47.77 -7.63
CA SER A 280 -23.39 48.75 -7.28
C SER A 280 -24.43 48.15 -6.33
N GLY A 281 -25.23 48.99 -5.66
CA GLY A 281 -26.30 48.51 -4.77
C GLY A 281 -25.80 47.90 -3.45
N VAL A 282 -24.63 48.34 -3.00
CA VAL A 282 -23.93 47.87 -1.79
C VAL A 282 -23.77 49.02 -0.79
N HIS A 283 -23.46 48.68 0.46
CA HIS A 283 -22.99 49.63 1.46
C HIS A 283 -21.49 49.88 1.29
N GLY A 284 -21.07 51.11 1.58
CA GLY A 284 -19.69 51.59 1.54
C GLY A 284 -19.22 52.24 2.84
N SER A 285 -20.09 52.46 3.83
CA SER A 285 -19.73 53.01 5.14
C SER A 285 -20.13 52.04 6.27
N GLY A 286 -19.20 51.80 7.19
CA GLY A 286 -19.43 50.94 8.35
C GLY A 286 -18.55 51.28 9.55
N SER A 287 -18.89 50.68 10.68
CA SER A 287 -18.25 50.86 11.99
C SER A 287 -17.82 49.50 12.55
N TYR A 288 -16.55 49.38 12.92
CA TYR A 288 -15.92 48.13 13.36
C TYR A 288 -15.27 48.28 14.73
N PRO A 289 -15.84 47.70 15.80
CA PRO A 289 -15.14 47.52 17.06
C PRO A 289 -13.94 46.60 16.83
N ILE A 290 -12.72 47.05 17.17
CA ILE A 290 -11.49 46.32 16.84
C ILE A 290 -11.50 44.94 17.52
N GLY A 291 -11.57 43.87 16.71
CA GLY A 291 -11.66 42.50 17.19
C GLY A 291 -13.04 41.84 17.08
N ALA A 292 -14.09 42.58 16.68
CA ALA A 292 -15.44 42.05 16.52
C ALA A 292 -15.57 41.05 15.36
N THR A 293 -16.63 40.24 15.40
CA THR A 293 -16.98 39.23 14.40
C THR A 293 -17.73 39.79 13.18
N SER A 294 -18.24 41.02 13.26
CA SER A 294 -19.04 41.67 12.22
C SER A 294 -18.85 43.19 12.21
N TRP A 295 -19.32 43.83 11.12
CA TRP A 295 -19.37 45.29 10.96
C TRP A 295 -20.78 45.80 11.20
N THR A 296 -20.89 46.96 11.84
CA THR A 296 -22.15 47.72 11.94
C THR A 296 -22.23 48.69 10.76
N ILE A 297 -23.17 48.47 9.84
CA ILE A 297 -23.37 49.36 8.69
C ILE A 297 -23.85 50.76 9.16
N THR A 298 -23.28 51.82 8.58
CA THR A 298 -23.63 53.21 8.91
C THR A 298 -24.31 53.98 7.78
N ASP A 299 -24.29 53.47 6.54
CA ASP A 299 -25.09 54.04 5.44
C ASP A 299 -26.60 53.81 5.68
N GLU A 300 -27.44 54.83 5.47
CA GLU A 300 -28.90 54.71 5.55
C GLU A 300 -29.50 53.76 4.49
N THR A 301 -28.84 53.59 3.34
CA THR A 301 -29.26 52.71 2.24
C THR A 301 -28.06 52.10 1.51
N ALA A 302 -28.25 50.92 0.90
CA ALA A 302 -27.24 50.24 0.07
C ALA A 302 -27.11 50.87 -1.33
N GLY A 303 -26.87 52.17 -1.40
CA GLY A 303 -26.88 52.95 -2.66
C GLY A 303 -25.53 53.10 -3.36
N ARG A 304 -24.43 52.60 -2.78
CA ARG A 304 -23.06 52.91 -3.24
C ARG A 304 -22.72 52.17 -4.53
N THR A 305 -21.81 52.76 -5.32
CA THR A 305 -21.28 52.19 -6.56
C THR A 305 -19.77 52.43 -6.64
N PHE A 306 -19.04 51.38 -7.00
CA PHE A 306 -17.58 51.33 -7.12
C PHE A 306 -17.23 50.78 -8.50
N SER A 307 -16.34 51.45 -9.24
CA SER A 307 -16.02 51.05 -10.61
C SER A 307 -14.54 51.10 -10.95
N ILE A 308 -14.15 50.20 -11.83
CA ILE A 308 -12.81 50.06 -12.41
C ILE A 308 -12.95 50.23 -13.92
N ASP A 309 -12.50 51.37 -14.43
CA ASP A 309 -12.43 51.67 -15.85
C ASP A 309 -11.03 51.32 -16.39
N ASN A 310 -10.74 50.01 -16.51
CA ASN A 310 -9.49 49.48 -17.04
C ASN A 310 -9.77 48.51 -18.20
N GLU A 311 -9.02 48.64 -19.30
CA GLU A 311 -9.07 47.69 -20.40
C GLU A 311 -8.21 46.45 -20.11
N THR A 312 -8.87 45.29 -20.02
CA THR A 312 -8.24 43.96 -19.93
C THR A 312 -8.53 43.19 -21.21
N ALA A 313 -7.49 42.97 -22.02
CA ALA A 313 -7.57 42.20 -23.26
C ALA A 313 -7.70 40.70 -22.96
N LEU A 314 -8.68 40.05 -23.58
CA LEU A 314 -8.94 38.62 -23.50
C LEU A 314 -8.55 37.98 -24.83
N ASP A 315 -7.26 37.65 -24.94
CA ASP A 315 -6.69 37.04 -26.14
C ASP A 315 -7.20 35.60 -26.32
N GLY A 316 -7.54 35.25 -27.57
CA GLY A 316 -7.92 33.87 -27.91
C GLY A 316 -6.74 32.92 -27.74
N ASN A 317 -7.00 31.68 -27.33
CA ASN A 317 -5.94 30.70 -27.08
C ASN A 317 -5.20 30.34 -28.39
N LYS A 318 -3.98 30.89 -28.55
CA LYS A 318 -3.16 30.80 -29.77
C LYS A 318 -2.74 29.38 -30.10
N ASP A 319 -2.67 28.50 -29.10
CA ASP A 319 -2.18 27.13 -29.25
C ASP A 319 -3.27 26.13 -29.70
N LYS A 320 -4.57 26.50 -29.57
CA LYS A 320 -5.72 25.63 -29.92
C LYS A 320 -6.59 26.16 -31.08
N ASN A 321 -6.27 27.31 -31.68
CA ASN A 321 -7.08 27.97 -32.73
C ASN A 321 -8.52 28.32 -32.28
N GLU A 322 -8.72 28.56 -30.98
CA GLU A 322 -10.03 28.73 -30.37
C GLU A 322 -10.51 30.19 -30.33
N ILE A 323 -11.83 30.38 -30.44
CA ILE A 323 -12.52 31.66 -30.21
C ILE A 323 -12.66 32.02 -28.71
N MET A 324 -12.19 31.15 -27.82
CA MET A 324 -12.26 31.30 -26.37
C MET A 324 -10.92 31.83 -25.80
N THR A 325 -11.00 32.57 -24.70
CA THR A 325 -9.83 33.08 -23.96
C THR A 325 -9.33 32.06 -22.93
N LYS A 326 -8.09 32.23 -22.45
CA LYS A 326 -7.55 31.39 -21.38
C LYS A 326 -8.43 31.45 -20.10
N PRO A 327 -8.81 30.31 -19.50
CA PRO A 327 -9.53 30.27 -18.23
C PRO A 327 -8.70 30.86 -17.08
N GLY A 328 -9.36 31.37 -16.04
CA GLY A 328 -8.71 31.88 -14.83
C GLY A 328 -8.02 33.24 -14.98
N THR A 329 -8.17 33.93 -16.11
CA THR A 329 -7.59 35.27 -16.33
C THR A 329 -8.28 36.26 -15.38
N ILE A 330 -7.54 36.80 -14.40
CA ILE A 330 -8.05 37.80 -13.47
C ILE A 330 -8.32 39.11 -14.22
N LEU A 331 -9.51 39.68 -14.03
CA LEU A 331 -9.96 40.87 -14.75
C LEU A 331 -9.66 42.17 -14.00
N ASN A 332 -9.69 42.12 -12.66
CA ASN A 332 -9.34 43.20 -11.75
C ASN A 332 -8.07 42.83 -10.93
N GLY A 333 -6.94 42.70 -11.64
CA GLY A 333 -5.68 42.20 -11.07
C GLY A 333 -5.19 42.99 -9.86
N ASP A 334 -4.75 42.27 -8.83
CA ASP A 334 -4.19 42.84 -7.61
C ASP A 334 -2.84 43.54 -7.85
N ASP A 335 -2.16 43.22 -8.95
CA ASP A 335 -0.93 43.88 -9.41
C ASP A 335 -1.13 45.36 -9.83
N LYS A 336 -2.38 45.85 -9.87
CA LYS A 336 -2.74 47.16 -10.45
C LYS A 336 -3.53 48.10 -9.54
N GLY A 337 -3.83 47.73 -8.30
CA GLY A 337 -4.73 48.53 -7.45
C GLY A 337 -6.21 48.17 -7.57
N TYR A 338 -6.57 47.03 -8.19
CA TYR A 338 -7.93 46.78 -8.68
C TYR A 338 -8.72 45.71 -7.91
N THR A 339 -8.18 45.12 -6.84
CA THR A 339 -8.97 44.31 -5.90
C THR A 339 -9.95 45.21 -5.15
N PHE A 340 -11.24 44.90 -5.18
CA PHE A 340 -12.23 45.63 -4.39
C PHE A 340 -12.11 45.24 -2.92
N MET A 341 -11.81 46.20 -2.03
CA MET A 341 -11.77 46.02 -0.58
C MET A 341 -13.03 46.60 0.04
N MET A 342 -13.99 45.72 0.31
CA MET A 342 -15.36 46.07 0.69
C MET A 342 -15.61 45.86 2.19
N ILE A 343 -16.50 46.64 2.78
CA ILE A 343 -17.01 46.32 4.12
C ILE A 343 -17.83 45.01 4.08
N PRO A 344 -17.60 44.06 5.02
CA PRO A 344 -18.45 42.90 5.24
C PRO A 344 -19.91 43.32 5.47
N GLN A 345 -20.84 42.70 4.77
CA GLN A 345 -22.25 43.13 4.73
C GLN A 345 -23.19 42.01 4.24
N GLU A 346 -24.47 42.08 4.64
CA GLU A 346 -25.53 41.37 3.94
C GLU A 346 -25.85 42.10 2.62
N LEU A 347 -25.89 41.36 1.52
CA LEU A 347 -26.16 41.90 0.19
C LEU A 347 -27.67 42.09 -0.01
N THR A 348 -28.05 43.27 -0.49
CA THR A 348 -29.44 43.55 -0.88
C THR A 348 -29.80 42.92 -2.22
N ASP A 349 -31.10 42.83 -2.53
CA ASP A 349 -31.58 42.37 -3.84
C ASP A 349 -31.18 43.33 -4.99
N ASP A 350 -30.73 44.53 -4.65
CA ASP A 350 -30.23 45.55 -5.55
C ASP A 350 -28.71 45.51 -5.77
N ALA A 351 -27.96 44.75 -4.96
CA ALA A 351 -26.52 44.57 -5.10
C ALA A 351 -26.19 43.89 -6.44
N LYS A 352 -25.44 44.55 -7.32
CA LYS A 352 -25.19 44.13 -8.70
C LYS A 352 -23.71 44.25 -9.09
N LEU A 353 -23.21 43.23 -9.78
CA LEU A 353 -21.97 43.27 -10.56
C LEU A 353 -22.33 43.57 -12.02
N THR A 354 -21.83 44.67 -12.54
CA THR A 354 -21.99 45.11 -13.94
C THR A 354 -20.63 45.12 -14.63
N ILE A 355 -20.55 44.54 -15.84
CA ILE A 355 -19.30 44.42 -16.60
C ILE A 355 -19.53 44.80 -18.05
N SER A 356 -18.69 45.69 -18.58
CA SER A 356 -18.68 46.06 -20.00
C SER A 356 -17.67 45.19 -20.75
N PHE A 357 -18.15 44.38 -21.69
CA PHE A 357 -17.36 43.45 -22.49
C PHE A 357 -17.64 43.65 -23.98
N THR A 358 -16.58 43.80 -24.77
CA THR A 358 -16.66 43.80 -26.24
C THR A 358 -16.09 42.49 -26.78
N ASP A 359 -16.89 41.70 -27.48
CA ASP A 359 -16.43 40.42 -28.03
C ASP A 359 -15.63 40.60 -29.33
N LYS A 360 -14.55 39.84 -29.51
CA LYS A 360 -13.60 39.96 -30.64
C LYS A 360 -14.22 39.49 -31.97
N LEU A 361 -15.26 38.66 -31.91
CA LEU A 361 -15.84 37.99 -33.09
C LEU A 361 -16.79 38.92 -33.86
N THR A 362 -17.62 39.69 -33.16
CA THR A 362 -18.60 40.62 -33.77
C THR A 362 -18.33 42.09 -33.44
N ASN A 363 -17.28 42.38 -32.65
CA ASN A 363 -16.93 43.72 -32.14
C ASN A 363 -18.14 44.43 -31.48
N THR A 364 -19.03 43.65 -30.86
CA THR A 364 -20.24 44.17 -30.22
C THR A 364 -19.96 44.42 -28.75
N GLU A 365 -20.16 45.67 -28.31
CA GLU A 365 -20.12 46.02 -26.89
C GLU A 365 -21.37 45.48 -26.17
N ARG A 366 -21.19 44.94 -24.97
CA ARG A 366 -22.21 44.28 -24.17
C ARG A 366 -22.05 44.66 -22.71
N THR A 367 -23.09 45.23 -22.12
CA THR A 367 -23.21 45.38 -20.67
C THR A 367 -23.78 44.08 -20.09
N LEU A 368 -23.15 43.59 -19.03
CA LEU A 368 -23.46 42.33 -18.37
C LEU A 368 -23.79 42.60 -16.91
N THR A 369 -25.03 42.38 -16.45
CA THR A 369 -25.42 42.65 -15.05
C THR A 369 -25.90 41.37 -14.35
N ALA A 370 -25.36 41.14 -13.15
CA ALA A 370 -25.65 40.03 -12.26
C ALA A 370 -26.00 40.53 -10.85
N LYS A 371 -27.03 39.96 -10.19
CA LYS A 371 -27.42 40.27 -8.81
C LYS A 371 -26.56 39.52 -7.79
N LEU A 372 -25.62 40.19 -7.16
CA LEU A 372 -24.60 39.59 -6.27
C LEU A 372 -25.18 38.71 -5.16
N LYS A 373 -26.30 39.11 -4.54
CA LYS A 373 -26.97 38.31 -3.49
C LYS A 373 -27.37 36.90 -3.95
N GLU A 374 -27.77 36.73 -5.20
CA GLU A 374 -28.17 35.43 -5.78
C GLU A 374 -26.99 34.49 -6.03
N PHE A 375 -25.77 35.00 -5.91
CA PHE A 375 -24.49 34.40 -6.27
C PHE A 375 -23.52 34.24 -5.09
N THR A 376 -23.91 34.73 -3.91
CA THR A 376 -23.14 34.70 -2.66
C THR A 376 -23.83 33.76 -1.68
N LYS A 377 -23.09 32.84 -1.07
CA LYS A 377 -23.58 31.93 -0.02
C LYS A 377 -24.25 32.74 1.11
N ASN A 378 -25.48 32.36 1.46
CA ASN A 378 -26.35 33.07 2.41
C ASN A 378 -26.63 34.56 2.07
N GLY A 379 -26.18 35.07 0.92
CA GLY A 379 -26.25 36.48 0.58
C GLY A 379 -25.28 37.38 1.36
N ILE A 380 -24.26 36.86 2.05
CA ILE A 380 -23.41 37.62 2.98
C ILE A 380 -21.95 37.66 2.52
N TRP A 381 -21.34 38.84 2.59
CA TRP A 381 -19.89 39.05 2.55
C TRP A 381 -19.33 39.05 3.97
N GLU A 382 -18.53 38.03 4.28
CA GLU A 382 -17.93 37.80 5.60
C GLU A 382 -16.57 38.49 5.75
N ILE A 383 -16.20 38.81 6.99
CA ILE A 383 -14.91 39.40 7.37
C ILE A 383 -13.75 38.45 7.06
N GLY A 384 -12.67 38.98 6.47
CA GLY A 384 -11.45 38.22 6.18
C GLY A 384 -11.59 37.14 5.09
N LYS A 385 -12.58 37.27 4.21
CA LYS A 385 -12.82 36.35 3.08
C LYS A 385 -12.56 37.00 1.73
N LEU A 386 -12.06 36.20 0.79
CA LEU A 386 -11.97 36.53 -0.63
C LEU A 386 -13.16 35.90 -1.38
N TYR A 387 -13.93 36.71 -2.10
CA TYR A 387 -14.99 36.23 -2.99
C TYR A 387 -14.53 36.38 -4.45
N THR A 388 -14.50 35.26 -5.18
CA THR A 388 -14.13 35.23 -6.59
C THR A 388 -15.34 34.94 -7.47
N TYR A 389 -15.67 35.82 -8.41
CA TYR A 389 -16.72 35.61 -9.41
C TYR A 389 -16.13 35.22 -10.77
N SER A 390 -16.72 34.25 -11.47
CA SER A 390 -16.22 33.73 -12.75
C SER A 390 -17.22 33.97 -13.88
N ILE A 391 -16.74 34.42 -15.06
CA ILE A 391 -17.59 34.81 -16.20
C ILE A 391 -17.42 33.85 -17.37
N ASN A 392 -18.53 33.39 -17.96
CA ASN A 392 -18.53 32.53 -19.14
C ASN A 392 -19.42 33.08 -20.27
N SER A 393 -19.14 32.67 -21.51
CA SER A 393 -20.00 32.95 -22.67
C SER A 393 -21.06 31.86 -22.90
N THR A 394 -20.89 30.68 -22.30
CA THR A 394 -21.86 29.58 -22.33
C THR A 394 -22.27 29.20 -20.92
N GLY A 395 -23.57 29.07 -20.68
CA GLY A 395 -24.13 28.60 -19.42
C GLY A 395 -24.08 27.08 -19.27
N ILE A 396 -22.95 26.46 -19.62
CA ILE A 396 -22.71 25.02 -19.55
C ILE A 396 -21.44 24.79 -18.71
N VAL A 397 -21.58 24.09 -17.60
CA VAL A 397 -20.46 23.60 -16.78
C VAL A 397 -20.43 22.07 -16.89
N ILE A 398 -19.23 21.51 -16.97
CA ILE A 398 -19.00 20.07 -17.14
C ILE A 398 -18.06 19.64 -16.01
N THR A 399 -18.53 18.79 -15.10
CA THR A 399 -17.69 18.21 -14.03
C THR A 399 -17.44 16.74 -14.35
N PRO A 400 -16.21 16.33 -14.74
CA PRO A 400 -15.86 14.92 -14.84
C PRO A 400 -15.80 14.29 -13.44
N VAL A 401 -16.45 13.12 -13.30
CA VAL A 401 -16.52 12.34 -12.06
C VAL A 401 -16.09 10.92 -12.35
N ILE A 402 -15.23 10.38 -11.48
CA ILE A 402 -14.84 8.97 -11.49
C ILE A 402 -15.02 8.43 -10.07
N GLU A 403 -15.84 7.39 -9.94
CA GLU A 403 -15.89 6.57 -8.74
C GLU A 403 -15.16 5.26 -8.98
N LEU A 404 -14.11 5.01 -8.20
CA LEU A 404 -13.37 3.76 -8.16
C LEU A 404 -13.75 2.99 -6.89
N LYS A 405 -14.21 1.75 -7.04
CA LYS A 405 -14.22 0.76 -5.96
C LYS A 405 -13.20 -0.33 -6.27
N VAL A 406 -12.39 -0.70 -5.29
CA VAL A 406 -11.53 -1.89 -5.35
C VAL A 406 -12.12 -2.90 -4.37
N ASN A 407 -12.73 -3.99 -4.84
CA ASN A 407 -13.22 -5.00 -3.91
C ASN A 407 -12.05 -5.87 -3.41
N ARG A 408 -11.98 -6.06 -2.09
CA ARG A 408 -10.94 -6.82 -1.42
C ARG A 408 -11.42 -8.17 -0.86
N ASP A 409 -12.72 -8.46 -0.92
CA ASP A 409 -13.34 -9.68 -0.35
C ASP A 409 -12.66 -10.97 -0.85
N ASN A 410 -12.28 -11.03 -2.13
CA ASN A 410 -11.64 -12.19 -2.76
C ASN A 410 -10.10 -12.06 -2.85
N THR A 411 -9.48 -11.00 -2.31
CA THR A 411 -8.03 -10.77 -2.42
C THR A 411 -7.28 -11.75 -1.53
N LEU A 412 -6.48 -12.64 -2.13
CA LEU A 412 -5.53 -13.48 -1.39
C LEU A 412 -4.29 -12.67 -1.04
N TYR A 413 -4.22 -12.21 0.21
CA TYR A 413 -3.08 -11.47 0.72
C TYR A 413 -1.85 -12.37 0.96
N PRO A 414 -0.63 -11.79 0.95
CA PRO A 414 0.58 -12.40 1.50
C PRO A 414 0.29 -13.12 2.83
N ASN A 415 0.51 -14.44 2.88
CA ASN A 415 0.33 -15.31 4.04
C ASN A 415 -0.94 -14.97 4.86
N GLY A 416 -2.10 -14.85 4.19
CA GLY A 416 -3.38 -14.58 4.84
C GLY A 416 -3.47 -13.22 5.53
N GLY A 417 -2.76 -12.20 5.02
CA GLY A 417 -2.76 -10.84 5.56
C GLY A 417 -1.57 -10.54 6.47
N TYR A 418 -0.45 -11.26 6.32
CA TYR A 418 0.74 -11.13 7.17
C TYR A 418 2.01 -11.05 6.31
N LYS A 419 2.81 -10.00 6.51
CA LYS A 419 4.10 -9.83 5.84
C LYS A 419 5.22 -10.59 6.54
N GLY A 420 6.16 -11.10 5.74
CA GLY A 420 7.40 -11.68 6.23
C GLY A 420 8.39 -10.61 6.68
N THR A 421 9.49 -11.05 7.28
CA THR A 421 10.61 -10.16 7.62
C THR A 421 11.89 -10.74 7.02
N TRP A 422 12.23 -10.34 5.79
CA TRP A 422 13.31 -10.94 4.98
C TRP A 422 14.72 -10.45 5.33
N SER A 423 14.89 -9.76 6.46
CA SER A 423 16.14 -9.11 6.85
C SER A 423 17.18 -10.04 7.48
N ALA A 424 18.46 -9.70 7.27
CA ALA A 424 19.61 -10.39 7.86
C ALA A 424 19.46 -10.55 9.40
N GLY A 425 19.60 -11.79 9.87
CA GLY A 425 19.39 -12.15 11.29
C GLY A 425 18.03 -12.80 11.58
N ASN A 426 17.12 -12.88 10.60
CA ASN A 426 15.98 -13.76 10.68
C ASN A 426 16.32 -15.21 10.31
N PRO A 427 15.56 -16.21 10.83
CA PRO A 427 14.51 -16.06 11.84
C PRO A 427 15.05 -15.65 13.23
N HIS A 428 14.54 -14.54 13.79
CA HIS A 428 15.13 -13.88 14.96
C HIS A 428 14.86 -14.65 16.27
N PRO A 429 15.87 -15.07 17.06
CA PRO A 429 15.68 -15.96 18.21
C PRO A 429 14.79 -15.44 19.35
N SER A 430 14.51 -14.14 19.40
CA SER A 430 13.68 -13.51 20.44
C SER A 430 12.39 -12.86 19.92
N SER A 431 12.04 -13.04 18.63
CA SER A 431 10.72 -12.62 18.16
C SER A 431 9.63 -13.58 18.68
N PRO A 432 8.43 -13.12 19.05
CA PRO A 432 7.33 -14.01 19.42
C PRO A 432 6.66 -14.68 18.20
N SER A 433 6.83 -14.13 17.00
CA SER A 433 6.25 -14.60 15.73
C SER A 433 7.26 -14.51 14.59
N LEU A 434 7.10 -15.34 13.56
CA LEU A 434 7.83 -15.23 12.28
C LEU A 434 7.26 -14.13 11.35
N TYR A 435 5.99 -13.78 11.54
CA TYR A 435 5.23 -12.89 10.66
C TYR A 435 4.59 -11.73 11.40
N ILE A 436 4.40 -10.61 10.71
CA ILE A 436 3.74 -9.40 11.21
C ILE A 436 2.44 -9.23 10.43
N GLU A 437 1.33 -8.97 11.12
CA GLU A 437 0.05 -8.69 10.48
C GLU A 437 0.11 -7.38 9.66
N MET A 438 -0.52 -7.36 8.49
CA MET A 438 -0.65 -6.16 7.66
C MET A 438 -1.73 -5.24 8.22
N THR A 439 -1.47 -3.93 8.24
CA THR A 439 -2.53 -2.96 8.61
C THR A 439 -3.59 -2.87 7.51
N ASP A 440 -4.75 -2.28 7.82
CA ASP A 440 -5.81 -2.13 6.84
C ASP A 440 -5.42 -1.15 5.71
N GLU A 441 -4.60 -0.14 6.01
CA GLU A 441 -3.99 0.73 5.00
C GLU A 441 -3.04 -0.04 4.07
N GLU A 442 -2.25 -0.98 4.60
CA GLU A 442 -1.37 -1.85 3.81
C GLU A 442 -2.17 -2.82 2.94
N LYS A 443 -3.26 -3.38 3.46
CA LYS A 443 -4.20 -4.22 2.68
C LYS A 443 -4.89 -3.41 1.56
N GLN A 444 -5.29 -2.17 1.85
CA GLN A 444 -5.87 -1.26 0.85
C GLN A 444 -4.86 -0.83 -0.23
N ALA A 445 -3.59 -0.59 0.15
CA ALA A 445 -2.50 -0.22 -0.75
C ALA A 445 -1.92 -1.41 -1.55
N TYR A 446 -2.15 -2.64 -1.10
CA TYR A 446 -1.56 -3.84 -1.67
C TYR A 446 -1.87 -4.03 -3.16
N LEU A 447 -0.82 -4.14 -3.97
CA LEU A 447 -0.86 -4.57 -5.36
C LEU A 447 0.03 -5.82 -5.51
N PRO A 448 -0.49 -6.94 -6.02
CA PRO A 448 0.31 -8.09 -6.40
C PRO A 448 1.53 -7.75 -7.27
N VAL A 449 2.59 -8.55 -7.15
CA VAL A 449 3.82 -8.39 -7.95
C VAL A 449 3.59 -8.68 -9.45
N SER A 450 2.48 -9.32 -9.80
CA SER A 450 1.95 -9.41 -11.17
C SER A 450 1.46 -8.08 -11.74
N GLY A 451 1.23 -7.08 -10.90
CA GLY A 451 0.68 -5.78 -11.28
C GLY A 451 -0.84 -5.76 -11.49
N ILE A 452 -1.54 -6.86 -11.20
CA ILE A 452 -2.98 -6.99 -11.47
C ILE A 452 -3.78 -6.61 -10.23
N LEU A 453 -4.77 -5.75 -10.42
CA LEU A 453 -5.79 -5.42 -9.42
C LEU A 453 -7.14 -5.94 -9.92
N ASN A 454 -7.61 -7.04 -9.31
CA ASN A 454 -8.86 -7.71 -9.63
C ASN A 454 -10.06 -7.11 -8.86
N ASP A 455 -11.27 -7.50 -9.26
CA ASP A 455 -12.56 -7.09 -8.67
C ASP A 455 -12.72 -5.56 -8.50
N VAL A 456 -12.24 -4.82 -9.50
CA VAL A 456 -12.35 -3.36 -9.58
C VAL A 456 -13.66 -2.98 -10.26
N SER A 457 -14.31 -1.92 -9.78
CA SER A 457 -15.54 -1.38 -10.36
C SER A 457 -15.41 0.13 -10.55
N ILE A 458 -15.68 0.63 -11.77
CA ILE A 458 -15.47 2.04 -12.14
C ILE A 458 -16.76 2.62 -12.74
N ALA A 459 -17.32 3.64 -12.09
CA ALA A 459 -18.28 4.55 -12.73
C ALA A 459 -17.53 5.78 -13.25
N ALA A 460 -17.77 6.15 -14.51
CA ALA A 460 -17.11 7.29 -15.14
C ALA A 460 -18.11 8.09 -15.97
N TYR A 461 -18.46 9.28 -15.46
CA TYR A 461 -19.45 10.16 -16.06
C TYR A 461 -19.04 11.62 -15.95
N MET A 462 -19.72 12.48 -16.70
CA MET A 462 -19.62 13.93 -16.55
C MET A 462 -20.99 14.51 -16.22
N GLU A 463 -21.03 15.34 -15.17
CA GLU A 463 -22.20 16.14 -14.83
C GLU A 463 -22.22 17.40 -15.68
N VAL A 464 -23.19 17.49 -16.59
CA VAL A 464 -23.39 18.65 -17.46
C VAL A 464 -24.53 19.50 -16.91
N ALA A 465 -24.19 20.61 -16.28
CA ALA A 465 -25.14 21.60 -15.80
C ALA A 465 -25.40 22.65 -16.89
N GLN A 466 -26.66 22.83 -17.32
CA GLN A 466 -27.04 23.78 -18.38
C GLN A 466 -28.09 24.79 -17.91
N ALA A 467 -27.75 26.09 -17.97
CA ALA A 467 -28.70 27.17 -17.72
C ALA A 467 -29.70 27.36 -18.86
N ASN A 468 -30.92 27.76 -18.50
CA ASN A 468 -32.08 27.94 -19.40
C ASN A 468 -32.53 26.69 -20.16
N ALA A 469 -32.17 25.49 -19.68
CA ALA A 469 -32.69 24.26 -20.24
C ALA A 469 -34.22 24.16 -20.04
N GLU A 470 -34.95 23.75 -21.08
CA GLU A 470 -36.43 23.82 -21.16
C GLU A 470 -37.16 22.93 -20.14
N SER A 471 -36.46 21.96 -19.54
CA SER A 471 -36.99 21.06 -18.52
C SER A 471 -35.98 20.88 -17.37
N ALA A 472 -36.45 20.46 -16.19
CA ALA A 472 -35.59 20.15 -15.06
C ALA A 472 -34.56 19.05 -15.38
N ALA A 473 -34.98 18.03 -16.15
CA ALA A 473 -34.11 16.94 -16.61
C ALA A 473 -33.01 17.40 -17.59
N ALA A 474 -33.20 18.54 -18.27
CA ALA A 474 -32.18 19.11 -19.13
C ALA A 474 -31.23 20.09 -18.40
N LYS A 475 -31.56 20.51 -17.16
CA LYS A 475 -30.70 21.40 -16.34
C LYS A 475 -29.49 20.69 -15.73
N LYS A 476 -29.65 19.42 -15.34
CA LYS A 476 -28.56 18.52 -14.92
C LYS A 476 -28.65 17.26 -15.77
N GLN A 477 -27.67 17.06 -16.64
CA GLN A 477 -27.58 15.90 -17.52
C GLN A 477 -26.34 15.11 -17.13
N ILE A 478 -26.50 13.80 -16.92
CA ILE A 478 -25.34 12.90 -16.78
C ILE A 478 -25.00 12.36 -18.18
N ARG A 479 -23.72 12.35 -18.52
CA ARG A 479 -23.20 11.83 -19.79
C ARG A 479 -22.01 10.92 -19.51
N LYS A 480 -21.78 9.95 -20.39
CA LYS A 480 -20.60 9.08 -20.39
C LYS A 480 -19.31 9.91 -20.40
N LEU A 481 -18.31 9.49 -19.63
CA LEU A 481 -16.96 10.04 -19.66
C LEU A 481 -15.97 9.00 -20.18
N ASP A 482 -15.21 9.37 -21.20
CA ASP A 482 -14.05 8.62 -21.65
C ASP A 482 -12.82 8.98 -20.81
N PHE A 483 -12.12 7.96 -20.29
CA PHE A 483 -10.91 8.14 -19.46
C PHE A 483 -9.81 7.13 -19.81
N THR A 484 -8.56 7.56 -19.80
CA THR A 484 -7.39 6.66 -19.76
C THR A 484 -6.84 6.59 -18.34
N ILE A 485 -6.34 5.41 -17.95
CA ILE A 485 -5.51 5.27 -16.74
C ILE A 485 -4.07 5.48 -17.16
N GLU A 486 -3.37 6.36 -16.46
CA GLU A 486 -1.92 6.54 -16.57
C GLU A 486 -1.25 6.08 -15.29
N TRP A 487 -0.03 5.56 -15.40
CA TRP A 487 0.75 5.08 -14.25
C TRP A 487 2.21 5.55 -14.28
N SER A 488 2.81 5.64 -13.09
CA SER A 488 4.19 6.01 -12.85
C SER A 488 4.85 5.05 -11.87
N ILE A 489 6.10 4.68 -12.14
CA ILE A 489 6.96 3.84 -11.30
C ILE A 489 8.19 4.60 -10.77
N ASP A 490 8.24 5.92 -10.97
CA ASP A 490 9.38 6.80 -10.68
C ASP A 490 8.97 8.02 -9.84
N GLY A 491 8.00 7.81 -8.95
CA GLY A 491 7.50 8.82 -8.01
C GLY A 491 6.61 9.91 -8.65
N GLY A 492 6.26 9.77 -9.93
CA GLY A 492 5.44 10.71 -10.70
C GLY A 492 6.23 11.52 -11.74
N THR A 493 7.47 11.15 -12.02
CA THR A 493 8.38 11.87 -12.95
C THR A 493 8.01 11.59 -14.40
N THR A 494 7.70 10.33 -14.74
CA THR A 494 7.16 9.91 -16.03
C THR A 494 5.82 9.20 -15.84
N TRP A 495 4.93 9.36 -16.83
CA TRP A 495 3.60 8.77 -16.85
C TRP A 495 3.42 8.01 -18.16
N ASN A 496 2.98 6.77 -18.08
CA ASN A 496 2.76 5.86 -19.20
C ASN A 496 1.28 5.50 -19.27
N SER A 497 0.77 5.16 -20.46
CA SER A 497 -0.64 4.83 -20.67
C SER A 497 -0.84 3.60 -21.54
N SER A 498 -2.08 3.13 -21.64
CA SER A 498 -2.44 2.04 -22.56
C SER A 498 -2.35 2.40 -24.05
N LYS A 499 -1.98 3.65 -24.40
CA LYS A 499 -1.63 4.03 -25.78
C LYS A 499 -0.24 3.49 -26.16
N GLU A 500 0.69 3.47 -25.21
CA GLU A 500 2.05 2.96 -25.38
C GLU A 500 2.13 1.45 -25.10
N SER A 501 1.34 0.97 -24.12
CA SER A 501 1.25 -0.44 -23.70
C SER A 501 -0.21 -0.94 -23.70
N PRO A 502 -0.78 -1.35 -24.86
CA PRO A 502 -2.19 -1.78 -24.97
C PRO A 502 -2.58 -2.96 -24.07
N GLU A 503 -1.61 -3.78 -23.66
CA GLU A 503 -1.76 -4.88 -22.72
C GLU A 503 -2.06 -4.42 -21.28
N LEU A 504 -1.68 -3.19 -20.91
CA LEU A 504 -1.88 -2.60 -19.59
C LEU A 504 -3.13 -1.69 -19.53
N GLY A 505 -3.43 -1.16 -18.35
CA GLY A 505 -4.57 -0.28 -18.07
C GLY A 505 -5.86 -1.01 -17.70
N TRP A 506 -7.00 -0.39 -17.98
CA TRP A 506 -8.33 -0.92 -17.65
C TRP A 506 -8.74 -2.09 -18.56
N LYS A 507 -9.24 -3.18 -17.95
CA LYS A 507 -9.76 -4.38 -18.61
C LYS A 507 -11.16 -4.70 -18.08
N PRO A 508 -12.25 -4.25 -18.75
CA PRO A 508 -13.61 -4.54 -18.31
C PRO A 508 -13.93 -6.04 -18.48
N ALA A 509 -14.70 -6.60 -17.54
CA ALA A 509 -15.06 -8.03 -17.53
C ALA A 509 -15.94 -8.45 -18.72
N THR A 510 -16.66 -7.52 -19.35
CA THR A 510 -17.37 -7.77 -20.62
C THR A 510 -16.82 -6.86 -21.73
N GLY A 511 -16.36 -7.48 -22.82
CA GLY A 511 -15.66 -6.80 -23.92
C GLY A 511 -16.46 -5.75 -24.70
N SER A 512 -17.76 -5.57 -24.41
CA SER A 512 -18.60 -4.52 -25.02
C SER A 512 -18.73 -3.25 -24.15
N GLN A 513 -18.24 -3.24 -22.91
CA GLN A 513 -18.33 -2.11 -21.97
C GLN A 513 -16.96 -1.44 -21.76
N SER A 514 -16.43 -0.81 -22.82
CA SER A 514 -15.15 -0.09 -22.76
C SER A 514 -15.18 1.14 -21.82
N ARG A 515 -16.36 1.69 -21.55
CA ARG A 515 -16.75 2.58 -20.41
C ARG A 515 -18.26 2.47 -20.21
N ALA A 516 -18.73 3.05 -19.09
CA ALA A 516 -20.10 3.18 -18.59
C ALA A 516 -21.23 3.00 -19.62
N ASP A 517 -22.28 2.29 -19.21
CA ASP A 517 -23.46 1.94 -20.00
C ASP A 517 -24.04 3.19 -20.69
N ASP A 518 -24.24 3.12 -22.01
CA ASP A 518 -24.80 4.22 -22.80
C ASP A 518 -26.26 4.55 -22.38
N THR A 519 -26.91 3.66 -21.63
CA THR A 519 -28.25 3.84 -21.05
C THR A 519 -28.25 4.37 -19.61
N ASP A 520 -27.23 4.08 -18.80
CA ASP A 520 -27.02 4.67 -17.46
C ASP A 520 -25.52 4.88 -17.17
N PRO A 521 -24.98 6.09 -17.43
CA PRO A 521 -23.57 6.38 -17.23
C PRO A 521 -23.09 6.34 -15.77
N THR A 522 -24.00 6.25 -14.80
CA THR A 522 -23.65 6.15 -13.37
C THR A 522 -23.43 4.72 -12.89
N GLN A 523 -23.83 3.70 -13.68
CA GLN A 523 -23.58 2.31 -13.30
C GLN A 523 -22.08 2.00 -13.36
N PRO A 524 -21.50 1.43 -12.29
CA PRO A 524 -20.09 1.09 -12.27
C PRO A 524 -19.83 -0.19 -13.08
N VAL A 525 -18.83 -0.14 -13.95
CA VAL A 525 -18.42 -1.28 -14.79
C VAL A 525 -17.36 -2.08 -14.05
N SER A 526 -17.58 -3.39 -13.89
CA SER A 526 -16.62 -4.30 -13.25
C SER A 526 -15.53 -4.79 -14.21
N GLY A 527 -14.34 -5.03 -13.68
CA GLY A 527 -13.16 -5.47 -14.42
C GLY A 527 -11.90 -5.49 -13.55
N SER A 528 -10.74 -5.45 -14.20
CA SER A 528 -9.43 -5.40 -13.55
C SER A 528 -8.60 -4.21 -14.07
N ILE A 529 -7.67 -3.72 -13.26
CA ILE A 529 -6.61 -2.80 -13.71
C ILE A 529 -5.31 -3.59 -13.78
N ILE A 530 -4.67 -3.63 -14.96
CA ILE A 530 -3.36 -4.24 -15.14
C ILE A 530 -2.29 -3.13 -15.18
N LEU A 531 -1.38 -3.16 -14.22
CA LEU A 531 -0.24 -2.26 -14.08
C LEU A 531 1.06 -3.03 -14.35
N PRO A 532 2.22 -2.36 -14.51
CA PRO A 532 3.48 -3.06 -14.71
C PRO A 532 3.77 -4.07 -13.59
N ALA A 533 3.98 -5.33 -13.97
CA ALA A 533 4.54 -6.34 -13.09
C ALA A 533 5.95 -5.95 -12.61
N GLN A 534 6.40 -6.55 -11.52
CA GLN A 534 7.80 -6.48 -11.12
C GLN A 534 8.70 -7.24 -12.13
N SER A 535 9.99 -6.89 -12.14
CA SER A 535 10.95 -7.34 -13.15
C SER A 535 11.21 -8.84 -13.06
N GLN A 536 11.36 -9.36 -11.84
CA GLN A 536 11.59 -10.77 -11.55
C GLN A 536 10.35 -11.61 -11.79
N PHE A 537 9.15 -11.08 -11.52
CA PHE A 537 7.89 -11.72 -11.93
C PHE A 537 7.83 -11.91 -13.46
N THR A 538 8.18 -10.87 -14.22
CA THR A 538 8.23 -10.92 -15.69
C THR A 538 9.31 -11.88 -16.20
N TYR A 539 10.48 -11.89 -15.56
CA TYR A 539 11.56 -12.83 -15.85
C TYR A 539 11.13 -14.29 -15.62
N MET A 540 10.46 -14.60 -14.52
CA MET A 540 9.96 -15.95 -14.24
C MET A 540 8.87 -16.40 -15.22
N ARG A 541 8.03 -15.47 -15.70
CA ARG A 541 7.04 -15.72 -16.75
C ARG A 541 7.69 -16.02 -18.10
N ASN A 542 8.82 -15.39 -18.43
CA ASN A 542 9.49 -15.55 -19.73
C ASN A 542 9.86 -16.99 -20.11
N PHE A 543 10.02 -17.90 -19.14
CA PHE A 543 10.28 -19.32 -19.40
C PHE A 543 9.11 -20.01 -20.10
N LEU A 544 7.87 -19.77 -19.67
CA LEU A 544 6.66 -20.28 -20.33
C LEU A 544 6.50 -19.74 -21.76
N TYR A 545 7.00 -18.53 -22.01
CA TYR A 545 7.00 -17.88 -23.33
C TYR A 545 8.22 -18.24 -24.20
N GLY A 546 9.07 -19.18 -23.78
CA GLY A 546 10.24 -19.63 -24.55
C GLY A 546 11.35 -18.59 -24.69
N LYS A 547 11.42 -17.63 -23.75
CA LYS A 547 12.42 -16.55 -23.70
C LYS A 547 13.43 -16.72 -22.55
N GLY A 548 13.09 -17.51 -21.54
CA GLY A 548 13.99 -17.82 -20.42
C GLY A 548 14.99 -18.93 -20.76
N THR A 549 16.20 -18.84 -20.20
CA THR A 549 17.22 -19.90 -20.31
C THR A 549 17.38 -20.60 -18.98
N THR A 550 17.04 -21.89 -18.93
CA THR A 550 17.06 -22.71 -17.71
C THR A 550 18.45 -22.83 -17.10
N ILE A 551 18.46 -23.34 -15.87
CA ILE A 551 19.68 -23.67 -15.13
C ILE A 551 20.63 -24.62 -15.88
N GLU A 552 20.10 -25.57 -16.67
CA GLU A 552 20.88 -26.47 -17.53
C GLU A 552 21.40 -25.78 -18.82
N GLY A 553 21.19 -24.47 -18.97
CA GLY A 553 21.63 -23.71 -20.14
C GLY A 553 20.75 -23.88 -21.39
N GLN A 554 19.56 -24.47 -21.25
CA GLN A 554 18.64 -24.70 -22.35
C GLN A 554 17.64 -23.54 -22.47
N THR A 555 17.15 -23.28 -23.68
CA THR A 555 16.01 -22.38 -23.92
C THR A 555 14.88 -23.19 -24.56
N PRO A 556 14.00 -23.81 -23.74
CA PRO A 556 12.85 -24.56 -24.25
C PRO A 556 11.93 -23.69 -25.12
N GLY A 557 11.22 -24.32 -26.05
CA GLY A 557 10.19 -23.64 -26.85
C GLY A 557 9.03 -23.14 -25.98
N LYS A 558 8.27 -22.14 -26.47
CA LYS A 558 7.11 -21.62 -25.74
C LYS A 558 6.10 -22.75 -25.44
N THR A 559 5.57 -22.76 -24.23
CA THR A 559 4.45 -23.62 -23.84
C THR A 559 3.11 -22.90 -23.97
N ILE A 560 3.10 -21.57 -23.84
CA ILE A 560 1.89 -20.74 -23.96
C ILE A 560 1.33 -20.72 -25.39
N THR A 561 0.03 -20.97 -25.52
CA THR A 561 -0.73 -20.83 -26.77
C THR A 561 -1.67 -19.63 -26.71
N ASP A 562 -1.89 -18.98 -27.86
CA ASP A 562 -2.65 -17.73 -27.96
C ASP A 562 -4.15 -17.88 -27.62
N ALA A 563 -4.63 -19.12 -27.40
CA ALA A 563 -6.01 -19.44 -27.01
C ALA A 563 -6.12 -20.03 -25.59
N GLY A 564 -5.01 -20.50 -25.01
CA GLY A 564 -5.01 -21.32 -23.80
C GLY A 564 -5.70 -22.69 -23.97
N ASN A 565 -5.77 -23.42 -22.86
CA ASN A 565 -6.41 -24.73 -22.77
C ASN A 565 -7.84 -24.64 -22.20
N GLY A 566 -8.83 -25.12 -22.95
CA GLY A 566 -10.22 -25.20 -22.50
C GLY A 566 -10.93 -23.85 -22.36
N SER A 567 -12.18 -23.89 -21.93
CA SER A 567 -13.02 -22.72 -21.63
C SER A 567 -13.83 -22.94 -20.34
N GLU A 568 -14.51 -21.92 -19.82
CA GLU A 568 -15.36 -22.08 -18.63
C GLU A 568 -16.44 -23.15 -18.83
N ASP A 569 -17.12 -23.15 -19.97
CA ASP A 569 -18.14 -24.16 -20.34
C ASP A 569 -17.55 -25.55 -20.69
N SER A 570 -16.25 -25.62 -21.01
CA SER A 570 -15.57 -26.86 -21.41
C SER A 570 -14.11 -26.89 -20.91
N PRO A 571 -13.89 -27.11 -19.60
CA PRO A 571 -12.56 -27.11 -19.03
C PRO A 571 -11.71 -28.28 -19.55
N TYR A 572 -10.42 -28.03 -19.76
CA TYR A 572 -9.43 -28.99 -20.20
C TYR A 572 -9.23 -30.09 -19.15
N ASP A 573 -9.45 -31.33 -19.56
CA ASP A 573 -9.38 -32.49 -18.67
C ASP A 573 -7.93 -32.93 -18.45
N LEU A 574 -7.40 -32.67 -17.25
CA LEU A 574 -6.00 -32.95 -16.90
C LEU A 574 -5.67 -34.45 -16.81
N VAL A 575 -6.68 -35.33 -16.83
CA VAL A 575 -6.51 -36.79 -16.86
C VAL A 575 -6.68 -37.31 -18.28
N GLU A 576 -7.81 -37.00 -18.93
CA GLU A 576 -8.09 -37.51 -20.29
C GLU A 576 -7.13 -36.92 -21.33
N MET A 577 -6.56 -35.74 -21.10
CA MET A 577 -5.60 -35.09 -22.00
C MET A 577 -4.13 -35.26 -21.56
N ASN A 578 -3.84 -36.16 -20.61
CA ASN A 578 -2.46 -36.47 -20.18
C ASN A 578 -1.81 -37.51 -21.11
N ASP A 579 -0.72 -37.18 -21.80
CA ASP A 579 -0.08 -38.08 -22.77
C ASP A 579 0.75 -39.21 -22.14
N VAL A 580 1.06 -39.14 -20.84
CA VAL A 580 1.86 -40.15 -20.12
C VAL A 580 0.98 -41.25 -19.52
N ALA A 581 -0.11 -40.88 -18.84
CA ALA A 581 -1.08 -41.84 -18.27
C ALA A 581 -2.46 -41.21 -18.02
N LYS A 582 -3.52 -41.93 -18.39
CA LYS A 582 -4.93 -41.54 -18.19
C LYS A 582 -5.46 -41.95 -16.80
N GLU A 583 -4.74 -41.57 -15.75
CA GLU A 583 -5.09 -41.81 -14.34
C GLU A 583 -5.18 -40.48 -13.56
N SER A 584 -5.91 -40.47 -12.45
CA SER A 584 -5.82 -39.37 -11.47
C SER A 584 -4.45 -39.37 -10.79
N ALA A 585 -4.09 -38.28 -10.12
CA ALA A 585 -2.88 -38.17 -9.32
C ALA A 585 -3.06 -37.22 -8.15
N ASN A 586 -2.04 -37.10 -7.29
CA ASN A 586 -1.98 -36.05 -6.25
C ASN A 586 -1.32 -34.75 -6.74
N CYS A 587 -0.69 -34.75 -7.91
CA CYS A 587 -0.13 -33.57 -8.57
C CYS A 587 -0.59 -33.50 -10.03
N TYR A 588 -0.93 -32.31 -10.51
CA TYR A 588 -1.20 -32.03 -11.92
C TYR A 588 -0.25 -30.95 -12.44
N ILE A 589 0.41 -31.23 -13.56
CA ILE A 589 1.31 -30.30 -14.25
C ILE A 589 0.47 -29.47 -15.22
N VAL A 590 0.64 -28.15 -15.16
CA VAL A 590 0.02 -27.19 -16.08
C VAL A 590 1.12 -26.43 -16.81
N ASN A 591 1.04 -26.37 -18.14
CA ASN A 591 2.04 -25.71 -18.98
C ASN A 591 1.51 -24.49 -19.76
N ASP A 592 0.22 -24.18 -19.66
CA ASP A 592 -0.44 -23.08 -20.37
C ASP A 592 -1.49 -22.40 -19.47
N HIS A 593 -2.01 -21.25 -19.87
CA HIS A 593 -3.20 -20.65 -19.24
C HIS A 593 -4.49 -21.33 -19.72
N GLY A 594 -5.60 -21.06 -19.04
CA GLY A 594 -6.92 -21.57 -19.43
C GLY A 594 -7.75 -22.10 -18.26
N TYR A 595 -8.75 -22.93 -18.60
CA TYR A 595 -9.67 -23.56 -17.66
C TYR A 595 -9.41 -25.06 -17.63
N TYR A 596 -9.27 -25.61 -16.43
CA TYR A 596 -8.85 -26.99 -16.19
C TYR A 596 -9.82 -27.73 -15.28
N LYS A 597 -9.85 -29.06 -15.39
CA LYS A 597 -10.57 -29.94 -14.46
C LYS A 597 -9.84 -31.26 -14.21
N PHE A 598 -10.14 -31.90 -13.08
CA PHE A 598 -9.74 -33.27 -12.76
C PHE A 598 -10.78 -33.96 -11.86
N PRO A 599 -10.88 -35.31 -11.87
CA PRO A 599 -11.90 -36.03 -11.12
C PRO A 599 -11.53 -36.18 -9.63
N THR A 600 -12.52 -36.19 -8.75
CA THR A 600 -12.31 -36.24 -7.29
C THR A 600 -12.06 -37.65 -6.77
N TYR A 601 -10.87 -38.18 -7.05
CA TYR A 601 -10.42 -39.53 -6.67
C TYR A 601 -9.16 -39.50 -5.81
N TYR A 602 -9.01 -40.49 -4.92
CA TYR A 602 -7.85 -40.66 -4.06
C TYR A 602 -6.62 -41.05 -4.89
N GLY A 603 -5.60 -40.18 -4.93
CA GLY A 603 -4.34 -40.43 -5.64
C GLY A 603 -4.54 -40.94 -7.07
N ASN A 604 -4.06 -42.14 -7.37
CA ASN A 604 -4.07 -42.75 -8.70
C ASN A 604 -5.13 -43.86 -8.88
N THR A 605 -6.34 -43.67 -8.36
CA THR A 605 -7.42 -44.68 -8.39
C THR A 605 -8.48 -44.48 -9.49
N TYR A 606 -8.53 -43.33 -10.14
CA TYR A 606 -9.44 -43.12 -11.29
C TYR A 606 -9.08 -44.06 -12.45
N ASN A 607 -10.08 -44.52 -13.20
CA ASN A 607 -9.97 -45.54 -14.26
C ASN A 607 -9.43 -46.92 -13.81
N LYS A 608 -9.49 -47.25 -12.51
CA LYS A 608 -8.97 -48.51 -11.93
C LYS A 608 -9.98 -49.29 -11.07
N GLU A 609 -11.26 -49.30 -11.45
CA GLU A 609 -12.38 -49.74 -10.59
C GLU A 609 -12.33 -51.18 -10.02
N SER A 610 -11.41 -52.04 -10.48
CA SER A 610 -11.14 -53.37 -9.91
C SER A 610 -9.75 -53.55 -9.29
N ASP A 611 -8.86 -52.57 -9.41
CA ASP A 611 -7.50 -52.60 -8.87
C ASP A 611 -7.39 -51.79 -7.59
N THR A 612 -7.28 -52.49 -6.47
CA THR A 612 -7.12 -51.90 -5.13
C THR A 612 -5.65 -51.65 -4.75
N SER A 613 -4.69 -51.97 -5.62
CA SER A 613 -3.25 -52.00 -5.29
C SER A 613 -2.66 -50.64 -4.90
N SER A 614 -3.34 -49.53 -5.18
CA SER A 614 -2.95 -48.18 -4.74
C SER A 614 -3.33 -47.88 -3.28
N TYR A 615 -4.27 -48.61 -2.69
CA TYR A 615 -4.77 -48.37 -1.32
C TYR A 615 -4.89 -49.64 -0.47
N LYS A 616 -4.42 -50.79 -0.96
CA LYS A 616 -4.46 -52.07 -0.26
C LYS A 616 -3.23 -52.91 -0.57
N TYR A 617 -2.61 -53.46 0.46
CA TYR A 617 -1.54 -54.44 0.31
C TYR A 617 -2.08 -55.71 -0.35
N VAL A 618 -1.43 -56.18 -1.43
CA VAL A 618 -1.88 -57.30 -2.26
C VAL A 618 -0.94 -58.49 -2.06
N GLY A 619 -0.96 -59.03 -0.84
CA GLY A 619 -0.18 -60.20 -0.46
C GLY A 619 -0.64 -60.80 0.86
N ASP A 620 -0.06 -61.94 1.22
CA ASP A 620 -0.35 -62.61 2.49
C ASP A 620 0.46 -61.96 3.62
N ILE A 621 -0.23 -61.22 4.48
CA ILE A 621 0.35 -60.50 5.62
C ILE A 621 1.01 -61.45 6.64
N ASP A 622 0.56 -62.70 6.72
CA ASP A 622 1.07 -63.70 7.67
C ASP A 622 2.43 -64.27 7.22
N THR A 623 2.75 -64.17 5.92
CA THR A 623 4.09 -64.51 5.37
C THR A 623 5.16 -63.47 5.69
N ILE A 624 4.78 -62.25 6.06
CA ILE A 624 5.70 -61.20 6.48
C ILE A 624 6.21 -61.51 7.89
N SER A 625 7.51 -61.34 8.14
CA SER A 625 8.09 -61.59 9.47
C SER A 625 7.48 -60.67 10.54
N ASP A 626 7.32 -61.16 11.76
CA ASP A 626 6.73 -60.38 12.88
C ASP A 626 7.46 -59.04 13.12
N ALA A 627 8.77 -59.00 12.87
CA ALA A 627 9.61 -57.82 13.01
C ALA A 627 9.35 -56.73 11.95
N THR A 628 8.76 -57.06 10.80
CA THR A 628 8.36 -56.10 9.75
C THR A 628 6.86 -55.92 9.60
N ARG A 629 6.03 -56.92 9.97
CA ARG A 629 4.56 -56.87 9.87
C ARG A 629 3.97 -55.64 10.56
N ASN A 630 4.51 -55.24 11.71
CA ASN A 630 4.07 -54.07 12.47
C ASN A 630 4.24 -52.71 11.75
N PHE A 631 5.04 -52.66 10.67
CA PHE A 631 5.23 -51.46 9.85
C PHE A 631 4.38 -51.46 8.56
N VAL A 632 3.69 -52.55 8.23
CA VAL A 632 2.92 -52.64 6.99
C VAL A 632 1.49 -52.19 7.22
N LEU A 633 1.08 -51.09 6.57
CA LEU A 633 -0.31 -50.67 6.52
C LEU A 633 -1.05 -51.56 5.51
N LYS A 634 -2.00 -52.37 5.99
CA LYS A 634 -2.73 -53.33 5.15
C LYS A 634 -3.77 -52.66 4.25
N GLU A 635 -4.51 -51.71 4.81
CA GLU A 635 -5.56 -50.95 4.12
C GLU A 635 -5.32 -49.48 4.40
N PHE A 636 -5.20 -48.69 3.33
CA PHE A 636 -4.88 -47.28 3.39
C PHE A 636 -6.14 -46.50 3.75
N VAL A 637 -5.99 -45.40 4.48
CA VAL A 637 -7.08 -44.67 5.12
C VAL A 637 -7.26 -43.27 4.54
N LYS A 638 -8.47 -42.72 4.68
CA LYS A 638 -8.83 -41.36 4.27
C LYS A 638 -8.82 -40.38 5.47
N HIS A 639 -9.40 -39.19 5.31
CA HIS A 639 -9.42 -38.11 6.30
C HIS A 639 -9.97 -38.49 7.70
N ASP A 640 -10.78 -39.54 7.80
CA ASP A 640 -11.42 -40.02 9.06
C ASP A 640 -10.68 -41.22 9.68
N ASP A 641 -9.47 -41.53 9.21
CA ASP A 641 -8.69 -42.75 9.54
C ASP A 641 -9.40 -44.10 9.26
N ASN A 642 -10.54 -44.09 8.56
CA ASN A 642 -11.18 -45.33 8.09
C ASN A 642 -10.57 -45.79 6.75
N PRO A 643 -10.54 -47.12 6.47
CA PRO A 643 -10.07 -47.66 5.20
C PRO A 643 -10.79 -47.07 3.97
N VAL A 644 -10.02 -46.86 2.90
CA VAL A 644 -10.53 -46.55 1.57
C VAL A 644 -11.19 -47.79 0.98
N THR A 645 -12.50 -47.70 0.72
CA THR A 645 -13.31 -48.80 0.16
C THR A 645 -13.60 -48.63 -1.33
N SER A 646 -13.57 -47.39 -1.83
CA SER A 646 -13.67 -47.00 -3.25
C SER A 646 -12.64 -45.89 -3.53
N GLY A 647 -12.18 -45.78 -4.78
CA GLY A 647 -11.27 -44.71 -5.20
C GLY A 647 -11.91 -43.31 -5.23
N GLU A 648 -13.22 -43.24 -5.41
CA GLU A 648 -13.98 -41.97 -5.45
C GLU A 648 -14.10 -41.33 -4.06
N ILE A 649 -13.96 -40.00 -3.99
CA ILE A 649 -14.09 -39.22 -2.76
C ILE A 649 -15.56 -38.82 -2.56
N SER A 650 -16.23 -39.50 -1.63
CA SER A 650 -17.62 -39.20 -1.24
C SER A 650 -17.73 -38.06 -0.22
N GLY A 651 -18.84 -37.31 -0.26
CA GLY A 651 -19.22 -36.34 0.78
C GLY A 651 -18.67 -34.92 0.60
N ILE A 652 -18.24 -34.58 -0.62
CA ILE A 652 -17.76 -33.24 -0.97
C ILE A 652 -18.92 -32.25 -1.03
N GLU A 653 -18.75 -31.12 -0.37
CA GLU A 653 -19.65 -29.95 -0.40
C GLU A 653 -19.10 -28.87 -1.35
N ASP A 654 -17.80 -28.56 -1.28
CA ASP A 654 -17.13 -27.61 -2.17
C ASP A 654 -15.64 -27.92 -2.41
N ALA A 655 -15.02 -27.10 -3.27
CA ALA A 655 -13.58 -27.06 -3.46
C ALA A 655 -13.04 -25.64 -3.29
N ILE A 656 -11.82 -25.52 -2.75
CA ILE A 656 -11.18 -24.26 -2.39
C ILE A 656 -9.69 -24.25 -2.72
N LEU A 657 -9.14 -23.07 -2.95
CA LEU A 657 -7.69 -22.82 -2.98
C LEU A 657 -7.19 -22.61 -1.54
N LEU A 658 -6.24 -23.43 -1.08
CA LEU A 658 -5.63 -23.28 0.24
C LEU A 658 -4.51 -22.24 0.23
N TRP A 659 -3.54 -22.42 -0.67
CA TRP A 659 -2.43 -21.49 -0.87
C TRP A 659 -1.84 -21.60 -2.27
N GLN A 660 -1.13 -20.54 -2.69
CA GLN A 660 -0.32 -20.49 -3.91
C GLN A 660 0.97 -19.66 -3.68
N ASP A 661 2.08 -19.99 -4.33
CA ASP A 661 3.38 -19.29 -4.17
C ASP A 661 3.66 -18.18 -5.21
N SER A 662 2.71 -17.97 -6.13
CA SER A 662 2.66 -16.85 -7.08
C SER A 662 1.24 -16.26 -7.02
N PRO A 663 1.07 -14.91 -7.06
CA PRO A 663 -0.25 -14.31 -6.91
C PRO A 663 -1.14 -14.61 -8.12
N ASP A 664 -2.41 -14.91 -7.85
CA ASP A 664 -3.45 -15.25 -8.84
C ASP A 664 -3.05 -16.34 -9.83
N LEU A 665 -2.16 -17.27 -9.43
CA LEU A 665 -1.71 -18.39 -10.26
C LEU A 665 -2.85 -19.37 -10.56
N VAL A 666 -3.71 -19.61 -9.58
CA VAL A 666 -4.94 -20.39 -9.68
C VAL A 666 -6.09 -19.55 -9.15
N THR A 667 -7.19 -19.49 -9.91
CA THR A 667 -8.42 -18.78 -9.55
C THR A 667 -9.64 -19.62 -9.88
N GLU A 668 -10.85 -19.13 -9.53
CA GLU A 668 -12.13 -19.73 -9.92
C GLU A 668 -12.27 -21.23 -9.57
N VAL A 669 -11.71 -21.65 -8.42
CA VAL A 669 -11.83 -23.04 -7.95
C VAL A 669 -13.29 -23.37 -7.64
N LYS A 670 -13.82 -24.41 -8.28
CA LYS A 670 -15.21 -24.86 -8.18
C LYS A 670 -15.24 -26.39 -8.05
N TYR A 671 -16.27 -26.94 -7.42
CA TYR A 671 -16.60 -28.37 -7.45
C TYR A 671 -17.97 -28.55 -8.09
N ASP A 672 -18.09 -29.45 -9.07
CA ASP A 672 -19.35 -29.83 -9.68
C ASP A 672 -19.32 -31.29 -10.16
N ASN A 673 -20.40 -32.04 -9.95
CA ASN A 673 -20.64 -33.38 -10.50
C ASN A 673 -19.45 -34.37 -10.45
N GLY A 674 -18.67 -34.39 -9.37
CA GLY A 674 -17.50 -35.30 -9.19
C GLY A 674 -16.19 -34.77 -9.79
N TRP A 675 -16.15 -33.50 -10.19
CA TRP A 675 -14.98 -32.83 -10.75
C TRP A 675 -14.62 -31.59 -9.95
N VAL A 676 -13.32 -31.37 -9.76
CA VAL A 676 -12.79 -30.05 -9.41
C VAL A 676 -12.42 -29.35 -10.69
N SER A 677 -12.81 -28.09 -10.83
CA SER A 677 -12.38 -27.19 -11.90
C SER A 677 -11.74 -25.92 -11.36
N PHE A 678 -10.84 -25.32 -12.14
CA PHE A 678 -10.13 -24.10 -11.79
C PHE A 678 -9.63 -23.38 -13.05
N ARG A 679 -9.23 -22.11 -12.90
CA ARG A 679 -8.60 -21.31 -13.96
C ARG A 679 -7.14 -21.01 -13.63
N VAL A 680 -6.30 -20.98 -14.64
CA VAL A 680 -4.98 -20.32 -14.63
C VAL A 680 -5.09 -19.10 -15.57
N PRO A 681 -5.17 -17.86 -15.07
CA PRO A 681 -5.37 -16.68 -15.92
C PRO A 681 -4.12 -16.37 -16.77
N GLU A 682 -4.30 -15.92 -18.02
CA GLU A 682 -3.19 -15.50 -18.89
C GLU A 682 -2.46 -14.29 -18.31
N GLU A 683 -3.21 -13.42 -17.65
CA GLU A 683 -2.75 -12.17 -17.09
C GLU A 683 -1.71 -12.41 -15.99
N SER A 684 -1.95 -13.37 -15.10
CA SER A 684 -1.13 -13.70 -13.91
C SER A 684 -0.23 -14.92 -14.08
N ILE A 685 -0.31 -15.67 -15.18
CA ILE A 685 0.43 -16.94 -15.30
C ILE A 685 1.94 -16.77 -15.09
N ASN A 686 2.48 -17.60 -14.20
CA ASN A 686 3.90 -17.67 -13.89
C ASN A 686 4.30 -19.10 -13.52
N GLN A 687 5.59 -19.35 -13.32
CA GLN A 687 6.04 -20.60 -12.69
C GLN A 687 5.67 -20.58 -11.21
N GLY A 688 5.05 -21.64 -10.72
CA GLY A 688 4.64 -21.71 -9.32
C GLY A 688 3.84 -22.95 -8.94
N ASN A 689 3.48 -22.99 -7.66
CA ASN A 689 2.83 -24.09 -6.96
C ASN A 689 1.56 -23.59 -6.27
N ALA A 690 0.47 -24.33 -6.39
CA ALA A 690 -0.78 -24.09 -5.68
C ALA A 690 -1.36 -25.38 -5.10
N VAL A 691 -2.23 -25.27 -4.10
CA VAL A 691 -2.91 -26.40 -3.46
C VAL A 691 -4.41 -26.20 -3.44
N ILE A 692 -5.11 -27.06 -4.18
CA ILE A 692 -6.58 -27.12 -4.19
C ILE A 692 -7.03 -28.24 -3.25
N ALA A 693 -8.07 -28.00 -2.46
CA ALA A 693 -8.68 -28.98 -1.57
C ALA A 693 -10.18 -29.11 -1.81
N VAL A 694 -10.74 -30.29 -1.48
CA VAL A 694 -12.19 -30.50 -1.36
C VAL A 694 -12.57 -30.61 0.11
N ARG A 695 -13.70 -30.01 0.47
CA ARG A 695 -14.23 -30.03 1.85
C ARG A 695 -15.55 -30.80 1.90
N GLY A 696 -15.84 -31.36 3.07
CA GLY A 696 -17.18 -31.78 3.46
C GLY A 696 -17.51 -31.20 4.83
N SER A 697 -18.61 -31.66 5.43
CA SER A 697 -19.18 -31.11 6.67
C SER A 697 -18.23 -31.07 7.88
N GLU A 698 -17.17 -31.89 7.90
CA GLU A 698 -16.21 -31.99 9.01
C GLU A 698 -14.81 -31.41 8.68
N GLY A 699 -14.59 -30.87 7.47
CA GLY A 699 -13.32 -30.26 7.06
C GLY A 699 -12.79 -30.76 5.72
N ILE A 700 -11.46 -30.68 5.52
CA ILE A 700 -10.80 -31.09 4.27
C ILE A 700 -10.80 -32.63 4.14
N LEU A 701 -11.35 -33.13 3.04
CA LEU A 701 -11.42 -34.57 2.75
C LEU A 701 -10.20 -35.06 1.96
N TRP A 702 -9.66 -34.19 1.09
CA TRP A 702 -8.46 -34.41 0.28
C TRP A 702 -7.96 -33.10 -0.35
N ASN A 703 -6.73 -33.11 -0.88
CA ASN A 703 -6.12 -31.99 -1.59
C ASN A 703 -5.06 -32.45 -2.59
N TRP A 704 -4.83 -31.61 -3.59
CA TRP A 704 -3.96 -31.84 -4.75
C TRP A 704 -2.99 -30.67 -4.95
N HIS A 705 -1.80 -30.99 -5.48
CA HIS A 705 -0.80 -30.04 -5.94
C HIS A 705 -1.07 -29.64 -7.39
N ILE A 706 -1.17 -28.35 -7.68
CA ILE A 706 -1.12 -27.83 -9.04
C ILE A 706 0.26 -27.20 -9.23
N TRP A 707 1.01 -27.65 -10.23
CA TRP A 707 2.32 -27.11 -10.57
C TRP A 707 2.30 -26.50 -11.96
N VAL A 708 2.37 -25.17 -12.00
CA VAL A 708 2.46 -24.41 -13.26
C VAL A 708 3.93 -24.25 -13.61
N THR A 709 4.35 -24.76 -14.77
CA THR A 709 5.75 -24.75 -15.18
C THR A 709 5.92 -24.80 -16.70
N HIS A 710 7.05 -24.30 -17.19
CA HIS A 710 7.46 -24.47 -18.58
C HIS A 710 7.98 -25.89 -18.88
N ARG A 711 8.29 -26.68 -17.84
CA ARG A 711 8.86 -28.02 -17.96
C ARG A 711 7.76 -29.06 -18.23
N LYS A 712 7.65 -29.49 -19.49
CA LYS A 712 6.85 -30.68 -19.84
C LYS A 712 7.54 -31.94 -19.31
N TRP A 713 6.77 -32.87 -18.75
CA TRP A 713 7.25 -34.15 -18.25
C TRP A 713 6.68 -35.27 -19.11
N ASP A 714 7.40 -35.56 -20.20
CA ASP A 714 7.07 -36.56 -21.20
C ASP A 714 8.35 -37.32 -21.67
N GLU A 715 8.21 -38.17 -22.70
CA GLU A 715 9.31 -38.99 -23.23
C GLU A 715 10.50 -38.17 -23.77
N SER A 716 10.32 -36.90 -24.11
CA SER A 716 11.38 -36.02 -24.62
C SER A 716 12.25 -35.39 -23.51
N SER A 717 11.77 -35.44 -22.26
CA SER A 717 12.34 -34.72 -21.11
C SER A 717 12.88 -35.63 -20.00
N CYS A 718 12.38 -36.87 -19.89
CA CYS A 718 12.83 -37.81 -18.87
C CYS A 718 14.03 -38.63 -19.37
N HIS A 719 14.93 -38.99 -18.45
CA HIS A 719 16.18 -39.66 -18.81
C HIS A 719 16.22 -41.11 -18.34
N THR A 720 16.49 -42.03 -19.26
CA THR A 720 16.71 -43.45 -18.97
C THR A 720 18.10 -43.65 -18.35
N MET A 721 18.15 -44.42 -17.27
CA MET A 721 19.36 -44.80 -16.55
C MET A 721 20.12 -45.92 -17.26
N SER A 722 21.30 -46.29 -16.76
CA SER A 722 22.17 -47.33 -17.36
C SER A 722 21.51 -48.72 -17.41
N ASP A 723 22.02 -49.57 -18.32
CA ASP A 723 21.59 -50.97 -18.46
C ASP A 723 21.87 -51.84 -17.21
N ASP A 724 22.71 -51.39 -16.28
CA ASP A 724 22.95 -52.04 -14.98
C ASP A 724 21.98 -51.53 -13.87
N ASN A 725 21.38 -50.35 -14.08
CA ASN A 725 20.48 -49.68 -13.14
C ASN A 725 19.02 -50.12 -13.34
N LEU A 726 18.79 -51.42 -13.12
CA LEU A 726 17.52 -52.08 -13.38
C LEU A 726 16.64 -52.27 -12.12
N ASN A 727 15.32 -52.26 -12.30
CA ASN A 727 14.34 -52.66 -11.28
C ASN A 727 14.23 -54.20 -11.14
N GLN A 728 13.24 -54.70 -10.38
CA GLN A 728 13.04 -56.15 -10.16
C GLN A 728 12.59 -56.95 -11.40
N TYR A 729 12.22 -56.27 -12.49
CA TYR A 729 11.76 -56.86 -13.75
C TYR A 729 12.81 -56.69 -14.87
N ASP A 730 14.06 -56.41 -14.50
CA ASP A 730 15.18 -56.16 -15.41
C ASP A 730 14.93 -55.00 -16.40
N LYS A 731 14.20 -53.95 -15.95
CA LYS A 731 13.94 -52.73 -16.73
C LYS A 731 14.67 -51.52 -16.13
N PRO A 732 15.26 -50.64 -16.97
CA PRO A 732 15.96 -49.46 -16.50
C PRO A 732 14.99 -48.44 -15.89
N PHE A 733 15.46 -47.70 -14.89
CA PHE A 733 14.70 -46.57 -14.33
C PHE A 733 14.71 -45.37 -15.30
N ILE A 734 13.63 -44.59 -15.31
CA ILE A 734 13.48 -43.38 -16.13
C ILE A 734 13.19 -42.20 -15.18
N ILE A 735 14.15 -41.31 -14.98
CA ILE A 735 14.11 -40.23 -13.97
C ILE A 735 13.59 -38.92 -14.57
N ALA A 736 12.77 -38.20 -13.81
CA ALA A 736 12.28 -36.87 -14.18
C ALA A 736 13.41 -35.82 -14.36
N PRO A 737 13.23 -34.81 -15.23
CA PRO A 737 14.25 -33.80 -15.54
C PRO A 737 14.65 -32.90 -14.36
N CYS A 738 13.76 -32.70 -13.38
CA CYS A 738 14.01 -31.87 -12.20
C CYS A 738 13.24 -32.39 -10.97
N ASN A 739 13.40 -31.72 -9.83
CA ASN A 739 12.57 -31.96 -8.65
C ASN A 739 11.09 -31.57 -8.94
N LEU A 740 10.15 -32.21 -8.26
CA LEU A 740 8.72 -31.86 -8.34
C LEU A 740 8.49 -30.46 -7.75
N GLY A 741 7.64 -29.66 -8.40
CA GLY A 741 7.33 -28.30 -7.95
C GLY A 741 8.45 -27.27 -8.16
N TYR A 742 9.50 -27.61 -8.92
CA TYR A 742 10.66 -26.74 -9.12
C TYR A 742 10.33 -25.50 -9.96
N CYS A 743 10.79 -24.35 -9.48
CA CYS A 743 10.82 -23.06 -10.16
C CYS A 743 12.28 -22.61 -10.32
N GLU A 744 12.60 -22.01 -11.47
CA GLU A 744 13.95 -21.50 -11.78
C GLU A 744 14.43 -20.43 -10.77
N PRO A 745 15.76 -20.26 -10.60
CA PRO A 745 16.32 -19.17 -9.81
C PRO A 745 16.04 -17.79 -10.41
N HIS A 746 15.86 -16.81 -9.52
CA HIS A 746 15.67 -15.39 -9.85
C HIS A 746 16.34 -14.48 -8.81
N ASP A 747 16.64 -13.26 -9.23
CA ASP A 747 17.19 -12.21 -8.36
C ASP A 747 16.08 -11.59 -7.49
N LYS A 748 16.41 -10.52 -6.76
CA LYS A 748 15.43 -9.74 -6.00
C LYS A 748 14.83 -8.59 -6.81
N ASP A 749 13.61 -8.19 -6.44
CA ASP A 749 13.09 -6.84 -6.70
C ASP A 749 12.76 -6.19 -5.34
N ASP A 750 13.19 -4.96 -5.14
CA ASP A 750 12.85 -4.18 -3.95
C ASP A 750 11.37 -3.76 -3.97
N GLU A 751 10.77 -3.56 -2.78
CA GLU A 751 9.44 -2.97 -2.64
C GLU A 751 9.33 -1.64 -3.40
N ARG A 752 8.23 -1.42 -4.12
CA ARG A 752 8.03 -0.20 -4.91
C ARG A 752 6.59 0.27 -4.94
N ASP A 753 6.41 1.58 -4.99
CA ASP A 753 5.12 2.20 -5.27
C ASP A 753 4.85 2.31 -6.78
N ILE A 754 3.60 2.07 -7.16
CA ILE A 754 3.03 2.46 -8.45
C ILE A 754 1.98 3.53 -8.18
N LEU A 755 2.19 4.72 -8.77
CA LEU A 755 1.20 5.79 -8.76
C LEU A 755 0.30 5.62 -9.97
N ILE A 756 -1.02 5.73 -9.80
CA ILE A 756 -1.96 5.84 -10.92
C ILE A 756 -2.73 7.15 -10.87
N ARG A 757 -3.14 7.63 -12.05
CA ARG A 757 -4.08 8.74 -12.20
C ARG A 757 -5.05 8.46 -13.34
N PHE A 758 -6.22 9.06 -13.26
CA PHE A 758 -7.18 9.07 -14.35
C PHE A 758 -6.97 10.33 -15.20
N VAL A 759 -7.08 10.19 -16.53
CA VAL A 759 -7.00 11.30 -17.48
C VAL A 759 -8.25 11.25 -18.36
N ALA A 760 -9.08 12.28 -18.26
CA ALA A 760 -10.32 12.41 -19.01
C ALA A 760 -10.04 12.77 -20.48
N ASN A 761 -10.95 12.39 -21.38
CA ASN A 761 -10.88 12.82 -22.77
C ASN A 761 -11.11 14.35 -22.87
N SER A 762 -10.05 15.07 -23.25
CA SER A 762 -10.07 16.52 -23.39
C SER A 762 -11.04 17.02 -24.47
N GLU A 763 -11.44 16.19 -25.43
CA GLU A 763 -12.51 16.52 -26.40
C GLU A 763 -13.90 16.61 -25.73
N GLN A 764 -14.11 15.90 -24.61
CA GLN A 764 -15.38 15.90 -23.87
C GLN A 764 -15.43 16.96 -22.78
N VAL A 765 -14.33 17.13 -22.02
CA VAL A 765 -14.31 17.95 -20.80
C VAL A 765 -13.31 19.10 -20.82
N GLY A 766 -12.51 19.25 -21.88
CA GLY A 766 -11.46 20.26 -21.94
C GLY A 766 -10.37 20.01 -20.91
N ASP A 767 -9.98 21.07 -20.18
CA ASP A 767 -8.91 21.03 -19.18
C ASP A 767 -9.48 20.89 -17.73
N ASN A 768 -10.71 20.39 -17.56
CA ASN A 768 -11.38 20.22 -16.26
C ASN A 768 -10.71 19.16 -15.35
N GLU A 769 -10.59 19.46 -14.04
CA GLU A 769 -10.16 18.50 -13.03
C GLU A 769 -11.19 17.38 -12.81
N ILE A 770 -10.72 16.14 -12.74
CA ILE A 770 -11.55 14.98 -12.35
C ILE A 770 -11.86 15.01 -10.86
N THR A 771 -13.15 14.87 -10.52
CA THR A 771 -13.60 14.54 -9.18
C THR A 771 -13.46 13.04 -8.96
N LEU A 772 -12.42 12.61 -8.23
CA LEU A 772 -12.10 11.21 -7.98
C LEU A 772 -12.53 10.78 -6.57
N THR A 773 -13.48 9.85 -6.50
CA THR A 773 -13.88 9.16 -5.26
C THR A 773 -13.30 7.75 -5.27
N VAL A 774 -12.62 7.35 -4.20
CA VAL A 774 -12.08 5.99 -4.02
C VAL A 774 -12.76 5.33 -2.83
N LYS A 775 -13.32 4.14 -3.03
CA LYS A 775 -13.96 3.29 -2.00
C LYS A 775 -13.17 1.98 -1.89
N ASP A 776 -12.81 1.60 -0.66
CA ASP A 776 -12.11 0.35 -0.31
C ASP A 776 -10.75 0.14 -1.02
N GLY A 777 -10.20 1.20 -1.64
CA GLY A 777 -8.94 1.21 -2.36
C GLY A 777 -7.84 1.98 -1.63
N ALA A 778 -6.66 2.03 -2.26
CA ALA A 778 -5.46 2.59 -1.64
C ALA A 778 -5.55 4.08 -1.31
N SER A 779 -4.75 4.51 -0.31
CA SER A 779 -4.70 5.89 0.15
C SER A 779 -4.29 6.86 -0.97
N GLN A 780 -5.04 7.97 -1.09
CA GLN A 780 -4.59 9.12 -1.88
C GLN A 780 -3.48 9.87 -1.11
N PRO A 781 -2.44 10.38 -1.78
CA PRO A 781 -1.45 11.24 -1.14
C PRO A 781 -2.09 12.45 -0.43
N GLY A 782 -1.46 12.88 0.67
CA GLY A 782 -1.90 14.03 1.46
C GLY A 782 -2.01 15.33 0.66
N LYS A 783 -2.73 16.30 1.27
CA LYS A 783 -3.17 17.54 0.61
C LYS A 783 -2.07 18.30 -0.15
N ASP A 784 -2.53 18.91 -1.24
CA ASP A 784 -1.92 19.97 -2.06
C ASP A 784 -0.88 19.60 -3.13
N GLU A 785 -0.06 18.54 -3.00
CA GLU A 785 0.95 18.22 -4.05
C GLU A 785 0.55 17.12 -5.06
N LYS A 786 -0.41 16.22 -4.73
CA LYS A 786 -0.74 15.04 -5.56
C LYS A 786 -2.24 14.67 -5.57
N LYS A 787 -3.12 15.66 -5.52
CA LYS A 787 -4.59 15.47 -5.60
C LYS A 787 -4.98 14.69 -6.87
N GLY A 788 -5.80 13.64 -6.73
CA GLY A 788 -6.25 12.79 -7.84
C GLY A 788 -5.29 11.66 -8.25
N ILE A 789 -4.19 11.47 -7.53
CA ILE A 789 -3.30 10.31 -7.66
C ILE A 789 -3.67 9.26 -6.60
N ILE A 790 -3.55 7.98 -6.95
CA ILE A 790 -3.68 6.84 -6.04
C ILE A 790 -2.33 6.13 -5.98
N THR A 791 -1.85 5.79 -4.79
CA THR A 791 -0.59 5.05 -4.59
C THR A 791 -0.89 3.61 -4.24
N PHE A 792 -0.45 2.65 -5.06
CA PHE A 792 -0.41 1.24 -4.71
C PHE A 792 1.02 0.79 -4.45
N THR A 793 1.23 -0.22 -3.61
CA THR A 793 2.55 -0.73 -3.26
C THR A 793 2.68 -2.20 -3.66
N GLN A 794 3.71 -2.52 -4.46
CA GLN A 794 4.10 -3.89 -4.76
C GLN A 794 5.19 -4.33 -3.77
N PRO A 795 4.99 -5.44 -3.04
CA PRO A 795 5.94 -5.89 -2.03
C PRO A 795 7.25 -6.37 -2.66
N GLU A 796 8.29 -6.51 -1.84
CA GLU A 796 9.57 -7.12 -2.22
C GLU A 796 9.40 -8.54 -2.78
N ILE A 797 10.12 -8.85 -3.88
CA ILE A 797 10.44 -10.24 -4.26
C ILE A 797 11.83 -10.53 -3.71
N ALA A 798 11.92 -11.36 -2.69
CA ALA A 798 13.20 -11.86 -2.18
C ALA A 798 13.85 -12.84 -3.18
N ALA A 799 15.17 -12.74 -3.38
CA ALA A 799 15.91 -13.58 -4.33
C ALA A 799 15.88 -15.07 -3.96
N SER A 800 15.97 -15.93 -4.98
CA SER A 800 15.95 -17.39 -4.88
C SER A 800 17.17 -17.98 -5.60
N ALA A 801 18.33 -18.02 -4.92
CA ALA A 801 19.63 -18.28 -5.56
C ALA A 801 19.80 -19.70 -6.13
N ALA A 802 19.01 -20.67 -5.66
CA ALA A 802 18.99 -22.06 -6.13
C ALA A 802 17.78 -22.39 -7.04
N GLY A 803 16.85 -21.44 -7.21
CA GLY A 803 15.45 -21.75 -7.46
C GLY A 803 14.79 -22.32 -6.20
N ASP A 804 13.53 -22.72 -6.33
CA ASP A 804 12.75 -23.24 -5.21
C ASP A 804 11.90 -24.45 -5.63
N ASN A 805 11.54 -25.31 -4.68
CA ASN A 805 10.61 -26.41 -4.91
C ASN A 805 9.79 -26.69 -3.65
N THR A 806 8.65 -27.38 -3.81
CA THR A 806 7.85 -27.87 -2.69
C THR A 806 8.59 -28.93 -1.89
N TYR A 807 8.27 -29.04 -0.59
CA TYR A 807 8.76 -30.14 0.26
C TYR A 807 7.63 -31.12 0.61
N TYR A 808 7.99 -32.34 0.99
CA TYR A 808 7.05 -33.38 1.40
C TYR A 808 7.61 -34.10 2.64
N GLN A 809 6.82 -34.22 3.70
CA GLN A 809 7.17 -35.13 4.79
C GLN A 809 6.99 -36.57 4.32
N TRP A 810 7.91 -37.45 4.71
CA TRP A 810 7.97 -38.79 4.12
C TRP A 810 6.68 -39.57 4.41
N GLY A 811 5.98 -39.94 3.34
CA GLY A 811 4.69 -40.62 3.36
C GLY A 811 3.44 -39.74 3.26
N ARG A 812 3.57 -38.42 3.24
CA ARG A 812 2.47 -37.49 2.89
C ARG A 812 2.47 -37.19 1.39
N LYS A 813 1.28 -36.98 0.84
CA LYS A 813 1.07 -36.46 -0.52
C LYS A 813 1.16 -34.93 -0.60
N ASP A 814 1.09 -34.26 0.54
CA ASP A 814 0.82 -32.83 0.62
C ASP A 814 2.08 -32.02 0.29
N PRO A 815 2.07 -31.17 -0.75
CA PRO A 815 3.15 -30.23 -0.96
C PRO A 815 3.18 -29.23 0.19
N MET A 816 4.39 -28.91 0.63
CA MET A 816 4.67 -27.91 1.64
C MET A 816 5.37 -26.74 1.00
N LEU A 817 5.09 -25.55 1.54
CA LEU A 817 5.59 -24.27 1.08
C LEU A 817 7.09 -24.31 0.70
N PRO A 818 7.50 -23.82 -0.48
CA PRO A 818 8.91 -23.77 -0.85
C PRO A 818 9.78 -22.90 0.05
N GLY A 819 11.09 -23.11 -0.05
CA GLY A 819 12.11 -22.36 0.68
C GLY A 819 13.09 -21.68 -0.27
N ILE A 820 13.51 -20.47 0.10
CA ILE A 820 14.45 -19.64 -0.66
C ILE A 820 15.64 -19.24 0.23
N HIS A 821 16.76 -18.93 -0.42
CA HIS A 821 17.93 -18.32 0.21
C HIS A 821 18.64 -17.38 -0.76
N ASN A 822 19.35 -16.43 -0.16
CA ASN A 822 20.10 -15.36 -0.81
C ASN A 822 21.28 -14.94 0.08
N ASP A 823 22.07 -13.96 -0.37
CA ASP A 823 23.28 -13.50 0.34
C ASP A 823 23.01 -12.99 1.78
N ASP A 824 21.80 -12.53 2.10
CA ASP A 824 21.42 -12.04 3.44
C ASP A 824 21.01 -13.16 4.40
N THR A 825 20.48 -14.29 3.90
CA THR A 825 20.11 -15.46 4.72
C THR A 825 21.23 -16.48 4.84
N TYR A 826 22.09 -16.58 3.82
CA TYR A 826 23.09 -17.64 3.67
C TYR A 826 24.07 -17.72 4.84
N ASN A 827 24.23 -18.92 5.39
CA ASN A 827 25.19 -19.17 6.47
C ASN A 827 25.57 -20.65 6.55
N THR A 828 26.77 -21.00 6.07
CA THR A 828 27.30 -22.37 6.00
C THR A 828 27.23 -23.16 7.31
N ASP A 829 27.25 -22.46 8.44
CA ASP A 829 27.44 -23.04 9.77
C ASP A 829 26.13 -23.11 10.57
N LYS A 830 24.98 -22.74 9.97
CA LYS A 830 23.67 -22.73 10.64
C LYS A 830 22.70 -23.71 10.01
N GLU A 831 21.94 -24.37 10.88
CA GLU A 831 20.74 -25.14 10.56
C GLU A 831 19.63 -24.25 9.95
N LEU A 832 19.68 -22.94 10.19
CA LEU A 832 18.60 -21.97 9.95
C LEU A 832 19.10 -20.77 9.11
N ASP A 833 19.32 -21.02 7.82
CA ASP A 833 19.96 -20.13 6.84
C ASP A 833 19.09 -19.87 5.58
N MET A 834 17.80 -20.21 5.68
CA MET A 834 16.80 -20.07 4.62
C MET A 834 15.51 -19.43 5.17
N VAL A 835 14.68 -18.89 4.27
CA VAL A 835 13.36 -18.34 4.62
C VAL A 835 12.26 -18.97 3.76
N ASN A 836 11.03 -18.93 4.25
CA ASN A 836 9.87 -19.36 3.46
C ASN A 836 9.73 -18.46 2.22
N LYS A 837 9.45 -19.05 1.06
CA LYS A 837 9.01 -18.30 -0.13
C LYS A 837 7.72 -17.54 0.20
N MET A 838 7.50 -16.40 -0.44
CA MET A 838 6.21 -15.72 -0.36
C MET A 838 5.10 -16.64 -0.87
N PHE A 839 3.92 -16.55 -0.24
CA PHE A 839 2.72 -17.25 -0.65
C PHE A 839 1.47 -16.46 -0.30
N TYR A 840 0.36 -16.85 -0.90
CA TYR A 840 -0.92 -16.18 -0.83
C TYR A 840 -1.97 -17.20 -0.38
N SER A 841 -2.78 -16.84 0.61
CA SER A 841 -3.81 -17.69 1.21
C SER A 841 -4.89 -16.81 1.83
N THR A 842 -6.00 -17.40 2.27
CA THR A 842 -6.87 -16.78 3.29
C THR A 842 -6.18 -16.85 4.65
N GLU A 843 -6.73 -16.18 5.68
CA GLU A 843 -6.21 -16.29 7.05
C GLU A 843 -6.39 -17.70 7.64
N GLU A 844 -7.48 -18.39 7.28
CA GLU A 844 -7.82 -19.75 7.78
C GLU A 844 -6.79 -20.81 7.35
N TYR A 845 -6.29 -20.73 6.11
CA TYR A 845 -5.44 -21.76 5.49
C TYR A 845 -3.96 -21.36 5.38
N ARG A 846 -3.52 -20.42 6.23
CA ARG A 846 -2.11 -20.00 6.32
C ARG A 846 -1.18 -21.18 6.59
N PHE A 847 -0.07 -21.25 5.85
CA PHE A 847 0.93 -22.30 6.07
C PHE A 847 1.64 -22.12 7.43
N THR A 848 1.39 -23.06 8.33
CA THR A 848 1.78 -22.99 9.75
C THR A 848 2.45 -24.29 10.21
N SER A 849 2.81 -24.37 11.49
CA SER A 849 3.37 -25.58 12.10
C SER A 849 2.51 -26.06 13.26
N SER A 850 2.45 -27.39 13.41
CA SER A 850 1.62 -28.08 14.40
C SER A 850 2.40 -29.25 15.01
N GLU A 851 1.93 -29.77 16.14
CA GLU A 851 2.59 -30.87 16.84
C GLU A 851 2.55 -32.15 16.00
N SER A 852 3.70 -32.82 15.92
CA SER A 852 3.89 -34.18 15.39
C SER A 852 3.20 -35.29 16.20
N ALA A 853 3.38 -36.55 15.79
CA ALA A 853 2.67 -37.74 16.26
C ALA A 853 1.16 -37.66 16.00
N ARG A 854 0.81 -37.42 14.73
CA ARG A 854 -0.56 -37.34 14.20
C ARG A 854 -1.01 -38.63 13.54
N SER A 855 -2.32 -38.81 13.42
CA SER A 855 -2.89 -39.84 12.55
C SER A 855 -2.72 -39.50 11.06
N ILE A 856 -3.14 -40.41 10.17
CA ILE A 856 -3.12 -40.13 8.74
C ILE A 856 -4.30 -39.23 8.38
N GLY A 857 -5.46 -39.49 8.96
CA GLY A 857 -6.67 -38.66 8.82
C GLY A 857 -6.41 -37.20 9.17
N GLU A 858 -5.83 -36.93 10.34
CA GLU A 858 -5.40 -35.57 10.74
C GLU A 858 -4.46 -34.94 9.70
N SER A 859 -3.53 -35.70 9.12
CA SER A 859 -2.59 -35.16 8.14
C SER A 859 -3.24 -34.76 6.82
N ILE A 860 -4.31 -35.44 6.43
CA ILE A 860 -5.14 -35.14 5.26
C ILE A 860 -6.03 -33.92 5.51
N GLN A 861 -6.55 -33.77 6.74
CA GLN A 861 -7.37 -32.61 7.13
C GLN A 861 -6.56 -31.32 7.27
N PHE A 862 -5.27 -31.41 7.61
CA PHE A 862 -4.37 -30.26 7.81
C PHE A 862 -3.16 -30.25 6.84
N PRO A 863 -3.38 -30.16 5.52
CA PRO A 863 -2.30 -30.14 4.52
C PRO A 863 -1.46 -28.85 4.58
N TYR A 864 -2.04 -27.77 5.11
CA TYR A 864 -1.38 -26.48 5.34
C TYR A 864 -0.60 -26.42 6.67
N GLN A 865 -0.49 -27.53 7.40
CA GLN A 865 0.31 -27.63 8.62
C GLN A 865 1.53 -28.54 8.44
N PHE A 866 2.70 -28.01 8.80
CA PHE A 866 3.93 -28.78 8.93
C PHE A 866 4.04 -29.38 10.34
N PHE A 867 4.05 -30.71 10.43
CA PHE A 867 4.07 -31.41 11.72
C PHE A 867 5.49 -31.55 12.26
N MET A 868 5.80 -30.88 13.35
CA MET A 868 7.15 -30.82 13.93
C MET A 868 7.10 -30.91 15.46
N HIS A 869 8.27 -31.02 16.09
CA HIS A 869 8.38 -31.00 17.55
C HIS A 869 9.64 -30.26 18.01
N GLN A 870 9.55 -29.57 19.15
CA GLN A 870 10.72 -28.91 19.73
C GLN A 870 11.79 -29.96 20.08
N ARG A 871 13.05 -29.74 19.67
CA ARG A 871 14.12 -30.70 19.99
C ARG A 871 14.38 -30.75 21.50
N PRO A 872 14.39 -31.93 22.14
CA PRO A 872 14.74 -32.04 23.54
C PRO A 872 16.21 -31.66 23.80
N LEU A 873 16.54 -31.36 25.07
CA LEU A 873 17.90 -30.92 25.44
C LEU A 873 18.94 -32.03 25.28
N SER A 874 18.57 -33.27 25.60
CA SER A 874 19.26 -34.50 25.22
C SER A 874 18.29 -35.37 24.43
N ASP A 875 18.80 -36.25 23.56
CA ASP A 875 17.97 -37.03 22.65
C ASP A 875 17.40 -38.33 23.31
N ASP A 876 17.94 -38.77 24.46
CA ASP A 876 17.57 -40.03 25.14
C ASP A 876 17.69 -40.05 26.69
N ALA A 877 18.13 -38.97 27.33
CA ALA A 877 18.54 -38.96 28.75
C ALA A 877 17.41 -39.22 29.78
N THR A 878 16.16 -39.12 29.37
CA THR A 878 14.96 -39.45 30.16
C THR A 878 13.90 -40.08 29.28
N GLU A 879 12.95 -40.82 29.86
CA GLU A 879 11.81 -41.38 29.09
C GLU A 879 10.97 -40.29 28.40
N GLN A 880 10.88 -39.08 28.97
CA GLN A 880 10.25 -37.96 28.29
C GLN A 880 11.06 -37.51 27.08
N ASN A 881 12.39 -37.39 27.19
CA ASN A 881 13.23 -37.02 26.05
C ASN A 881 13.18 -38.05 24.92
N LYS A 882 13.04 -39.34 25.24
CA LYS A 882 12.79 -40.40 24.27
C LYS A 882 11.49 -40.19 23.49
N ILE A 883 10.39 -39.87 24.19
CA ILE A 883 9.09 -39.54 23.59
C ILE A 883 9.19 -38.28 22.72
N ASP A 884 9.80 -37.21 23.23
CA ASP A 884 9.99 -35.94 22.52
C ASP A 884 10.86 -36.12 21.27
N ASN A 885 11.92 -36.94 21.35
CA ASN A 885 12.79 -37.25 20.23
C ASN A 885 12.08 -38.12 19.19
N TYR A 886 11.24 -39.08 19.58
CA TYR A 886 10.38 -39.80 18.64
C TYR A 886 9.46 -38.84 17.89
N LYS A 887 8.73 -37.98 18.61
CA LYS A 887 7.86 -36.94 18.03
C LYS A 887 8.61 -36.07 17.01
N ARG A 888 9.78 -35.54 17.39
CA ARG A 888 10.64 -34.76 16.48
C ARG A 888 11.05 -35.53 15.21
N ARG A 889 11.26 -36.85 15.30
CA ARG A 889 11.72 -37.66 14.17
C ARG A 889 10.57 -38.20 13.31
N HIS A 890 9.36 -38.26 13.85
CA HIS A 890 8.17 -38.86 13.25
C HIS A 890 6.96 -37.91 13.31
N TRP A 891 6.55 -37.40 12.15
CA TRP A 891 5.30 -36.62 12.04
C TRP A 891 4.07 -37.45 12.42
N HIS A 892 4.14 -38.78 12.26
CA HIS A 892 3.07 -39.75 12.43
C HIS A 892 3.19 -40.59 13.71
N ASP A 893 2.06 -40.85 14.37
CA ASP A 893 1.90 -41.96 15.31
C ASP A 893 0.44 -42.47 15.25
N GLY A 894 0.24 -43.64 14.65
CA GLY A 894 -1.08 -44.26 14.44
C GLY A 894 -1.54 -45.21 15.55
N THR A 895 -0.91 -45.20 16.73
CA THR A 895 -1.24 -46.12 17.83
C THR A 895 -2.68 -45.98 18.34
N GLU A 896 -3.23 -44.78 18.34
CA GLU A 896 -4.63 -44.54 18.75
C GLU A 896 -5.64 -44.72 17.59
N ALA A 897 -5.20 -44.57 16.33
CA ALA A 897 -6.04 -44.76 15.14
C ALA A 897 -6.50 -46.23 14.95
N PRO A 898 -7.51 -46.51 14.10
CA PRO A 898 -8.04 -47.87 13.90
C PRO A 898 -7.02 -48.89 13.38
N TYR A 899 -6.05 -48.46 12.56
CA TYR A 899 -5.03 -49.34 11.95
C TYR A 899 -3.85 -49.69 12.87
N LYS A 900 -3.67 -48.98 14.01
CA LYS A 900 -2.71 -49.29 15.09
C LYS A 900 -1.21 -49.30 14.73
N ASN A 901 -0.81 -49.08 13.48
CA ASN A 901 0.61 -48.94 13.12
C ASN A 901 1.17 -47.63 13.71
N ARG A 902 2.11 -47.75 14.66
CA ARG A 902 2.89 -46.60 15.19
C ARG A 902 3.76 -45.92 14.13
N THR A 903 4.25 -46.70 13.18
CA THR A 903 5.08 -46.27 12.06
C THR A 903 4.74 -47.13 10.86
N ILE A 904 4.81 -46.57 9.65
CA ILE A 904 4.44 -47.25 8.40
C ILE A 904 5.64 -47.25 7.44
N MET A 905 5.90 -48.38 6.77
CA MET A 905 6.97 -48.53 5.77
C MET A 905 6.48 -48.36 4.33
N ASN A 906 5.25 -48.75 4.02
CA ASN A 906 4.74 -48.87 2.67
C ASN A 906 4.02 -47.61 2.14
N TYR A 907 4.24 -46.44 2.75
CA TYR A 907 3.50 -45.20 2.47
C TYR A 907 3.44 -44.80 0.99
N TRP A 908 4.54 -44.94 0.23
CA TRP A 908 4.63 -44.61 -1.20
C TRP A 908 4.88 -45.82 -2.11
N ASN A 909 5.04 -47.01 -1.53
CA ASN A 909 5.12 -48.27 -2.26
C ASN A 909 4.27 -49.31 -1.54
N THR A 910 3.05 -49.58 -2.01
CA THR A 910 2.06 -50.39 -1.29
C THR A 910 2.60 -51.79 -0.90
N GLN A 911 3.50 -52.34 -1.72
CA GLN A 911 4.05 -53.69 -1.57
C GLN A 911 5.43 -53.73 -0.87
N LEU A 912 5.92 -52.63 -0.30
CA LEU A 912 7.17 -52.65 0.47
C LEU A 912 6.96 -53.36 1.81
N THR A 913 7.55 -54.55 1.97
CA THR A 913 7.43 -55.40 3.16
C THR A 913 8.76 -55.73 3.84
N THR A 914 9.87 -55.22 3.29
CA THR A 914 11.24 -55.50 3.72
C THR A 914 12.02 -54.21 3.92
N SER A 915 12.83 -54.16 4.98
CA SER A 915 13.73 -53.04 5.31
C SER A 915 14.93 -52.99 4.35
N GLY A 916 15.26 -51.81 3.84
CA GLY A 916 16.40 -51.56 2.97
C GLY A 916 17.70 -51.27 3.73
N LEU A 917 18.83 -51.51 3.05
CA LEU A 917 20.17 -51.06 3.43
C LEU A 917 20.75 -50.27 2.26
N ALA A 918 21.40 -49.15 2.51
CA ALA A 918 21.85 -48.23 1.46
C ALA A 918 23.26 -47.66 1.68
N ASN A 919 23.92 -47.92 2.80
CA ASN A 919 25.21 -47.31 3.11
C ASN A 919 26.35 -47.74 2.16
N PHE A 920 27.28 -46.80 1.92
CA PHE A 920 28.54 -47.05 1.21
C PHE A 920 29.53 -47.89 2.04
N SER A 921 30.30 -48.77 1.37
CA SER A 921 31.46 -49.44 1.96
C SER A 921 32.41 -49.96 0.86
N TYR A 922 33.67 -49.53 0.87
CA TYR A 922 34.73 -50.02 -0.02
C TYR A 922 34.98 -51.53 0.13
N ALA A 923 34.65 -52.13 1.29
CA ALA A 923 34.79 -53.58 1.50
C ALA A 923 33.73 -54.41 0.74
N ASN A 924 32.67 -53.78 0.23
CA ASN A 924 31.57 -54.49 -0.41
C ASN A 924 31.84 -54.70 -1.92
N LYS A 925 31.87 -55.96 -2.36
CA LYS A 925 31.93 -56.30 -3.79
C LYS A 925 30.74 -55.75 -4.60
N VAL A 926 29.58 -55.63 -3.95
CA VAL A 926 28.36 -55.01 -4.49
C VAL A 926 27.77 -54.11 -3.40
N GLN A 927 27.61 -52.81 -3.68
CA GLN A 927 27.09 -51.84 -2.71
C GLN A 927 25.62 -52.13 -2.33
N TYR A 928 25.22 -51.78 -1.10
CA TYR A 928 23.90 -52.18 -0.59
C TYR A 928 22.73 -51.49 -1.31
N TYR A 929 22.88 -50.23 -1.74
CA TYR A 929 21.83 -49.53 -2.51
C TYR A 929 21.44 -50.21 -3.83
N LYS A 930 22.27 -51.13 -4.36
CA LYS A 930 21.95 -51.95 -5.54
C LYS A 930 21.17 -53.23 -5.23
N GLN A 931 21.16 -53.68 -3.98
CA GLN A 931 20.64 -54.98 -3.55
C GLN A 931 19.14 -54.91 -3.22
N TYR A 932 18.47 -56.06 -3.24
CA TYR A 932 17.11 -56.19 -2.70
C TYR A 932 17.05 -55.73 -1.23
N PRO A 933 16.00 -54.99 -0.79
CA PRO A 933 14.77 -54.63 -1.52
C PRO A 933 14.85 -53.34 -2.36
N ASN A 934 16.01 -52.71 -2.51
CA ASN A 934 16.12 -51.38 -3.13
C ASN A 934 15.81 -51.36 -4.64
N ASN A 935 15.79 -52.52 -5.30
CA ASN A 935 15.37 -52.67 -6.70
C ASN A 935 13.86 -52.98 -6.85
N LEU A 936 13.11 -53.11 -5.75
CA LEU A 936 11.68 -53.43 -5.80
C LEU A 936 10.94 -52.45 -6.70
N TYR A 937 10.04 -52.98 -7.52
CA TYR A 937 9.13 -52.14 -8.28
C TYR A 937 8.18 -51.42 -7.34
N VAL A 938 8.14 -50.09 -7.45
CA VAL A 938 7.22 -49.26 -6.66
C VAL A 938 5.82 -49.38 -7.24
N ILE A 939 4.88 -49.91 -6.45
CA ILE A 939 3.45 -49.76 -6.72
C ILE A 939 2.98 -48.47 -6.06
N LYS A 940 2.68 -47.48 -6.89
CA LYS A 940 2.27 -46.13 -6.46
C LYS A 940 1.01 -46.19 -5.60
N THR A 941 1.09 -45.56 -4.42
CA THR A 941 -0.02 -45.50 -3.46
C THR A 941 -0.88 -44.25 -3.66
N ILE A 942 -2.02 -44.20 -2.98
CA ILE A 942 -2.81 -42.97 -2.86
C ILE A 942 -2.10 -41.82 -2.13
N TYR A 943 -0.97 -42.04 -1.45
CA TYR A 943 -0.20 -40.98 -0.78
C TYR A 943 1.05 -40.53 -1.57
N ASP A 944 1.35 -41.14 -2.70
CA ASP A 944 2.47 -40.73 -3.55
C ASP A 944 2.17 -39.33 -4.16
N PRO A 945 3.03 -38.31 -3.95
CA PRO A 945 2.77 -36.95 -4.42
C PRO A 945 2.96 -36.76 -5.94
N SER A 946 3.44 -37.78 -6.67
CA SER A 946 3.88 -37.63 -8.06
C SER A 946 2.71 -37.46 -9.04
N PRO A 947 2.93 -36.75 -10.17
CA PRO A 947 1.97 -36.64 -11.26
C PRO A 947 1.50 -37.99 -11.85
N ALA A 948 0.43 -37.96 -12.66
CA ALA A 948 -0.07 -39.13 -13.37
C ALA A 948 1.03 -39.76 -14.24
N GLY A 949 1.20 -41.09 -14.15
CA GLY A 949 2.27 -41.80 -14.87
C GLY A 949 3.69 -41.61 -14.30
N PHE A 950 3.82 -40.99 -13.13
CA PHE A 950 5.05 -40.88 -12.34
C PHE A 950 4.85 -41.38 -10.91
N LYS A 951 5.93 -41.77 -10.24
CA LYS A 951 5.94 -42.24 -8.84
C LYS A 951 7.27 -41.95 -8.15
N ILE A 952 7.30 -41.97 -6.82
CA ILE A 952 8.54 -41.82 -6.06
C ILE A 952 9.47 -43.03 -6.30
N PRO A 953 10.75 -42.82 -6.66
CA PRO A 953 11.68 -43.92 -6.91
C PRO A 953 12.08 -44.67 -5.63
N PRO A 954 12.48 -45.95 -5.74
CA PRO A 954 13.27 -46.60 -4.71
C PRO A 954 14.74 -46.14 -4.80
N ILE A 955 15.54 -46.27 -3.73
CA ILE A 955 16.92 -45.74 -3.69
C ILE A 955 17.83 -46.27 -4.81
N LYS A 956 17.58 -47.48 -5.35
CA LYS A 956 18.38 -48.01 -6.48
C LYS A 956 18.26 -47.14 -7.73
N ALA A 957 17.14 -46.45 -7.98
CA ALA A 957 17.01 -45.61 -9.18
C ALA A 957 18.14 -44.58 -9.29
N PHE A 958 18.68 -44.12 -8.16
CA PHE A 958 19.80 -43.19 -8.09
C PHE A 958 21.20 -43.86 -8.15
N ALA A 959 21.30 -45.17 -8.41
CA ALA A 959 22.56 -45.92 -8.37
C ALA A 959 23.65 -45.35 -9.29
N ASP A 960 23.31 -44.96 -10.52
CA ASP A 960 24.30 -44.38 -11.47
C ASP A 960 24.98 -43.12 -10.90
N PHE A 961 24.25 -42.30 -10.13
CA PHE A 961 24.84 -41.14 -9.46
C PHE A 961 25.79 -41.55 -8.34
N PHE A 962 25.51 -42.63 -7.62
CA PHE A 962 26.37 -43.14 -6.54
C PHE A 962 27.58 -43.94 -7.06
N ASP A 963 27.47 -44.55 -8.24
CA ASP A 963 28.52 -45.37 -8.84
C ASP A 963 29.72 -44.56 -9.35
N THR A 964 29.56 -43.25 -9.58
CA THR A 964 30.67 -42.35 -9.92
C THR A 964 31.43 -41.85 -8.68
N VAL A 965 31.02 -42.22 -7.46
CA VAL A 965 31.71 -41.88 -6.21
C VAL A 965 32.85 -42.86 -5.96
N GLU A 966 34.08 -42.34 -5.96
CA GLU A 966 35.25 -43.12 -5.53
C GLU A 966 35.39 -43.09 -4.00
N LEU A 967 35.50 -44.26 -3.38
CA LEU A 967 35.72 -44.41 -1.94
C LEU A 967 37.21 -44.62 -1.62
N LYS A 968 37.65 -44.05 -0.50
CA LYS A 968 39.01 -44.13 0.02
C LYS A 968 39.30 -45.53 0.58
N GLU A 969 40.32 -46.21 0.03
CA GLU A 969 40.67 -47.59 0.46
C GLU A 969 41.03 -47.69 1.96
N ALA A 970 41.78 -46.71 2.46
CA ALA A 970 42.25 -46.69 3.85
C ALA A 970 41.12 -46.41 4.85
N ASP A 971 40.13 -45.61 4.44
CA ASP A 971 38.99 -45.18 5.26
C ASP A 971 37.71 -45.48 4.49
N LYS A 972 37.32 -46.76 4.58
CA LYS A 972 36.42 -47.50 3.65
C LYS A 972 35.01 -46.93 3.50
N THR A 973 34.69 -45.85 4.20
CA THR A 973 33.39 -45.20 4.27
C THR A 973 33.47 -43.70 3.95
N VAL A 974 34.58 -43.22 3.37
CA VAL A 974 34.85 -41.80 3.03
C VAL A 974 35.09 -41.68 1.52
N SER A 975 34.67 -40.57 0.89
CA SER A 975 34.98 -40.28 -0.51
C SER A 975 36.44 -39.88 -0.72
N GLU A 976 37.06 -40.33 -1.80
CA GLU A 976 38.41 -39.89 -2.18
C GLU A 976 38.40 -38.52 -2.88
N ARG A 977 37.35 -38.24 -3.68
CA ARG A 977 37.16 -36.98 -4.42
C ARG A 977 35.69 -36.69 -4.77
N PRO A 978 35.31 -35.41 -4.96
CA PRO A 978 34.00 -35.01 -5.48
C PRO A 978 33.64 -35.71 -6.80
N ASN A 979 32.39 -36.17 -6.92
CA ASN A 979 31.81 -36.66 -8.18
C ASN A 979 30.78 -35.69 -8.80
N VAL A 980 30.48 -34.58 -8.12
CA VAL A 980 29.64 -33.50 -8.64
C VAL A 980 30.41 -32.19 -8.73
N THR A 981 30.01 -31.32 -9.66
CA THR A 981 30.56 -29.96 -9.80
C THR A 981 29.55 -28.96 -9.25
N GLU A 982 29.96 -28.06 -8.36
CA GLU A 982 29.11 -26.93 -7.96
C GLU A 982 28.86 -26.03 -9.18
N SER A 983 27.59 -25.70 -9.45
CA SER A 983 27.24 -24.84 -10.57
C SER A 983 27.74 -23.41 -10.33
N THR A 984 28.42 -22.84 -11.31
CA THR A 984 28.98 -21.48 -11.24
C THR A 984 27.98 -20.39 -11.63
N ARG A 985 26.80 -20.77 -12.15
CA ARG A 985 25.75 -19.85 -12.59
C ARG A 985 24.69 -19.61 -11.52
N PHE A 986 24.41 -20.62 -10.70
CA PHE A 986 23.31 -20.67 -9.72
C PHE A 986 23.62 -21.70 -8.62
N ASN A 987 23.01 -21.58 -7.44
CA ASN A 987 23.37 -22.41 -6.28
C ASN A 987 22.83 -23.85 -6.36
N GLY A 988 23.70 -24.79 -6.75
CA GLY A 988 23.43 -26.22 -6.77
C GLY A 988 24.58 -27.02 -7.35
N TRP A 989 24.29 -28.24 -7.80
CA TRP A 989 25.29 -29.17 -8.32
C TRP A 989 24.88 -29.75 -9.67
N THR A 990 25.87 -29.95 -10.54
CA THR A 990 25.73 -30.66 -11.81
C THR A 990 26.54 -31.95 -11.75
N ILE A 991 25.94 -33.05 -12.21
CA ILE A 991 26.60 -34.35 -12.41
C ILE A 991 26.32 -34.86 -13.82
N GLN A 992 27.36 -35.34 -14.49
CA GLN A 992 27.24 -35.92 -15.83
C GLN A 992 27.18 -37.45 -15.74
N ILE A 993 26.06 -38.03 -16.21
CA ILE A 993 25.84 -39.47 -16.30
C ILE A 993 25.54 -39.81 -17.75
N ASN A 994 26.29 -40.75 -18.35
CA ASN A 994 26.09 -41.19 -19.74
C ASN A 994 26.04 -40.04 -20.78
N SER A 995 26.88 -39.01 -20.59
CA SER A 995 26.91 -37.76 -21.39
C SER A 995 25.66 -36.87 -21.27
N GLN A 996 24.75 -37.14 -20.32
CA GLN A 996 23.65 -36.27 -19.93
C GLN A 996 24.01 -35.55 -18.64
N ASP A 997 23.81 -34.23 -18.61
CA ASP A 997 23.98 -33.42 -17.40
C ASP A 997 22.68 -33.43 -16.58
N PHE A 998 22.80 -33.69 -15.28
CA PHE A 998 21.73 -33.64 -14.30
C PHE A 998 22.02 -32.53 -13.29
N TYR A 999 21.10 -31.59 -13.17
CA TYR A 999 21.15 -30.55 -12.15
C TYR A 999 20.37 -30.94 -10.89
N PHE A 1000 20.90 -30.54 -9.73
CA PHE A 1000 20.29 -30.67 -8.42
C PHE A 1000 20.36 -29.32 -7.67
N PRO A 1001 19.20 -28.67 -7.40
CA PRO A 1001 19.17 -27.35 -6.74
C PRO A 1001 19.47 -27.46 -5.25
N ALA A 1002 20.24 -26.52 -4.71
CA ALA A 1002 20.56 -26.45 -3.28
C ALA A 1002 19.40 -25.84 -2.47
N THR A 1003 18.27 -26.54 -2.43
CA THR A 1003 17.03 -26.09 -1.78
C THR A 1003 16.86 -26.62 -0.35
N GLY A 1004 17.87 -27.28 0.22
CA GLY A 1004 17.87 -27.71 1.63
C GLY A 1004 16.76 -28.68 1.99
N VAL A 1005 16.23 -28.55 3.22
CA VAL A 1005 15.06 -29.28 3.73
C VAL A 1005 14.21 -28.38 4.62
N ARG A 1006 12.92 -28.72 4.81
CA ARG A 1006 12.09 -28.09 5.84
C ARG A 1006 12.35 -28.74 7.20
N ASP A 1007 12.80 -27.95 8.17
CA ASP A 1007 13.30 -28.46 9.45
C ASP A 1007 12.19 -29.00 10.38
N MET A 1008 12.46 -30.15 10.99
CA MET A 1008 11.59 -30.88 11.91
C MET A 1008 11.61 -30.36 13.36
N GLY A 1009 12.43 -29.36 13.68
CA GLY A 1009 12.42 -28.61 14.94
C GLY A 1009 13.76 -28.53 15.67
N VAL A 1010 14.04 -27.34 16.21
CA VAL A 1010 15.28 -26.98 16.92
C VAL A 1010 15.07 -26.80 18.43
N LYS A 1011 16.16 -26.86 19.22
CA LYS A 1011 16.09 -26.84 20.70
C LYS A 1011 15.46 -25.57 21.30
N LYS A 1012 15.64 -24.43 20.60
CA LYS A 1012 15.31 -23.09 21.12
C LYS A 1012 13.94 -22.56 20.67
N ARG A 1013 13.14 -23.33 19.93
CA ARG A 1013 11.87 -22.87 19.37
C ARG A 1013 10.73 -23.83 19.69
N LYS A 1014 9.58 -23.24 20.02
CA LYS A 1014 8.30 -23.95 20.16
C LYS A 1014 7.63 -24.09 18.80
N VAL A 1015 6.78 -25.10 18.65
CA VAL A 1015 6.04 -25.39 17.43
C VAL A 1015 5.15 -24.23 16.97
N ASN A 1016 4.57 -23.46 17.90
CA ASN A 1016 3.69 -22.33 17.59
C ASN A 1016 4.40 -21.08 17.03
N TYR A 1017 5.73 -21.09 16.90
CA TYR A 1017 6.49 -19.97 16.30
C TYR A 1017 6.45 -19.97 14.77
N GLY A 1018 6.22 -21.13 14.15
CA GLY A 1018 6.30 -21.33 12.69
C GLY A 1018 7.40 -22.30 12.27
N THR A 1019 7.26 -22.83 11.05
CA THR A 1019 8.22 -23.69 10.35
C THR A 1019 9.04 -22.88 9.33
N PHE A 1020 10.26 -23.34 9.07
CA PHE A 1020 11.21 -22.73 8.14
C PHE A 1020 11.95 -23.84 7.36
N PRO A 1021 12.35 -23.57 6.10
CA PRO A 1021 13.43 -24.30 5.46
C PRO A 1021 14.76 -24.05 6.19
N GLY A 1022 15.75 -24.88 5.90
CA GLY A 1022 17.10 -24.76 6.44
C GLY A 1022 18.08 -25.69 5.72
N PHE A 1023 19.36 -25.47 6.00
CA PHE A 1023 20.50 -26.08 5.33
C PHE A 1023 20.55 -25.76 3.82
N SER A 1024 20.71 -24.49 3.46
CA SER A 1024 20.93 -24.06 2.06
C SER A 1024 22.13 -24.75 1.37
N SER A 1025 23.01 -25.36 2.17
CA SER A 1025 24.21 -26.09 1.77
C SER A 1025 23.98 -27.56 1.37
N ILE A 1026 22.74 -28.08 1.42
CA ILE A 1026 22.43 -29.48 1.07
C ILE A 1026 21.27 -29.62 0.06
N THR A 1027 21.17 -30.80 -0.56
CA THR A 1027 19.96 -31.30 -1.24
C THR A 1027 19.67 -32.71 -0.76
N TYR A 1028 18.51 -32.91 -0.13
CA TYR A 1028 18.02 -34.25 0.23
C TYR A 1028 16.78 -34.60 -0.62
N ILE A 1029 16.84 -35.73 -1.34
CA ILE A 1029 15.75 -36.26 -2.17
C ILE A 1029 15.22 -37.54 -1.54
N ALA A 1030 13.92 -37.55 -1.21
CA ALA A 1030 13.28 -38.72 -0.64
C ALA A 1030 13.01 -39.84 -1.66
N THR A 1031 13.07 -41.08 -1.18
CA THR A 1031 12.73 -42.28 -1.95
C THR A 1031 11.54 -42.99 -1.32
N SER A 1032 10.98 -43.98 -2.00
CA SER A 1032 9.97 -44.91 -1.46
C SER A 1032 10.59 -45.94 -0.51
N GLY A 1033 11.91 -45.90 -0.29
CA GLY A 1033 12.65 -46.88 0.50
C GLY A 1033 12.60 -46.56 2.00
N PHE A 1034 12.52 -47.61 2.81
CA PHE A 1034 12.42 -47.54 4.26
C PHE A 1034 13.50 -48.40 4.92
N HIS A 1035 14.17 -47.83 5.91
CA HIS A 1035 15.03 -48.56 6.84
C HIS A 1035 14.35 -48.64 8.21
N GLY A 1036 13.96 -49.85 8.61
CA GLY A 1036 13.48 -50.16 9.95
C GLY A 1036 14.42 -51.14 10.65
N LYS A 1037 14.82 -50.79 11.88
CA LYS A 1037 15.52 -51.69 12.80
C LYS A 1037 14.70 -51.87 14.07
N TYR A 1038 14.08 -53.03 14.24
CA TYR A 1038 13.37 -53.37 15.47
C TYR A 1038 14.39 -53.68 16.58
N THR A 1039 14.61 -52.73 17.49
CA THR A 1039 15.61 -52.85 18.58
C THR A 1039 15.02 -53.22 19.93
N GLY A 1040 13.70 -53.37 20.05
CA GLY A 1040 13.02 -53.55 21.35
C GLY A 1040 13.03 -52.30 22.24
N ASP A 1041 13.49 -51.16 21.71
CA ASP A 1041 13.43 -49.84 22.35
C ASP A 1041 12.39 -48.98 21.61
N ASN A 1042 11.62 -48.17 22.35
CA ASN A 1042 10.56 -47.31 21.82
C ASN A 1042 11.10 -46.15 20.95
N ASN A 1043 12.42 -46.00 20.88
CA ASN A 1043 13.20 -45.03 20.10
C ASN A 1043 13.55 -45.48 18.66
N ALA A 1044 12.92 -46.55 18.14
CA ALA A 1044 13.38 -47.26 16.94
C ALA A 1044 13.67 -46.34 15.73
N ASN A 1045 14.84 -46.53 15.11
CA ASN A 1045 15.40 -45.71 14.03
C ASN A 1045 14.73 -45.92 12.66
N SER A 1046 13.41 -46.09 12.62
CA SER A 1046 12.64 -46.16 11.36
C SER A 1046 12.84 -44.87 10.56
N SER A 1047 13.21 -45.01 9.28
CA SER A 1047 13.75 -43.88 8.54
C SER A 1047 13.61 -44.02 7.02
N CYS A 1048 13.45 -42.89 6.35
CA CYS A 1048 13.48 -42.76 4.91
C CYS A 1048 14.91 -43.00 4.37
N LEU A 1049 15.01 -43.68 3.23
CA LEU A 1049 16.24 -43.72 2.42
C LEU A 1049 16.27 -42.51 1.49
N ILE A 1050 17.39 -41.78 1.43
CA ILE A 1050 17.52 -40.56 0.61
C ILE A 1050 18.78 -40.55 -0.24
N LEU A 1051 18.70 -39.87 -1.39
CA LEU A 1051 19.88 -39.28 -2.02
C LEU A 1051 20.22 -37.97 -1.30
N SER A 1052 21.50 -37.75 -1.05
CA SER A 1052 22.05 -36.55 -0.43
C SER A 1052 23.17 -35.97 -1.28
N ILE A 1053 23.27 -34.64 -1.33
CA ILE A 1053 24.46 -33.88 -1.75
C ILE A 1053 24.69 -32.80 -0.69
N ASP A 1054 25.94 -32.56 -0.29
CA ASP A 1054 26.31 -31.64 0.79
C ASP A 1054 27.64 -30.94 0.46
N ARG A 1055 27.68 -29.59 0.52
CA ARG A 1055 28.91 -28.81 0.29
C ARG A 1055 29.68 -28.46 1.56
N ARG A 1056 29.18 -28.83 2.74
CA ARG A 1056 29.87 -28.61 4.02
C ARG A 1056 31.07 -29.54 4.14
N ASP A 1057 32.01 -29.19 5.03
CA ASP A 1057 33.18 -30.02 5.28
C ASP A 1057 32.79 -31.34 5.98
N GLY A 1058 33.19 -32.46 5.39
CA GLY A 1058 32.90 -33.81 5.87
C GLY A 1058 33.24 -34.89 4.85
N ASP A 1059 32.99 -36.15 5.21
CA ASP A 1059 33.44 -37.35 4.50
C ASP A 1059 32.96 -37.52 3.05
N PHE A 1060 31.98 -36.71 2.62
CA PHE A 1060 31.33 -36.75 1.30
C PHE A 1060 31.06 -35.34 0.75
N LYS A 1061 31.92 -34.37 1.07
CA LYS A 1061 31.82 -33.00 0.55
C LYS A 1061 31.76 -33.02 -0.98
N ASN A 1062 30.72 -32.40 -1.54
CA ASN A 1062 30.42 -32.41 -2.98
C ASN A 1062 30.46 -33.82 -3.59
N CYS A 1063 29.87 -34.78 -2.88
CA CYS A 1063 29.58 -36.12 -3.40
C CYS A 1063 28.09 -36.42 -3.30
N THR A 1064 27.55 -37.18 -4.26
CA THR A 1064 26.26 -37.85 -4.08
C THR A 1064 26.40 -38.97 -3.05
N LYS A 1065 25.43 -39.10 -2.14
CA LYS A 1065 25.48 -40.10 -1.07
C LYS A 1065 24.11 -40.74 -0.84
N PRO A 1066 24.00 -42.08 -0.82
CA PRO A 1066 22.84 -42.76 -0.27
C PRO A 1066 22.92 -42.71 1.26
N ILE A 1067 21.90 -42.13 1.90
CA ILE A 1067 21.77 -42.14 3.36
C ILE A 1067 20.76 -43.20 3.76
N GLU A 1068 21.24 -44.14 4.59
CA GLU A 1068 20.51 -45.32 5.06
C GLU A 1068 19.45 -45.01 6.12
N GLY A 1069 19.47 -43.83 6.72
CA GLY A 1069 18.39 -43.43 7.63
C GLY A 1069 18.37 -41.94 7.95
N THR A 1070 17.32 -41.25 7.50
CA THR A 1070 16.97 -39.89 7.92
C THR A 1070 15.58 -39.84 8.55
N ASN A 1071 15.24 -38.73 9.20
CA ASN A 1071 14.02 -38.59 9.99
C ASN A 1071 12.82 -38.24 9.10
N ASN A 1072 11.74 -39.00 9.23
CA ASN A 1072 10.57 -38.89 8.37
C ASN A 1072 9.81 -37.55 8.53
N ALA A 1073 10.01 -36.85 9.65
CA ALA A 1073 9.44 -35.54 9.95
C ALA A 1073 10.08 -34.35 9.20
N TYR A 1074 11.27 -34.51 8.58
CA TYR A 1074 11.78 -33.47 7.68
C TYR A 1074 10.87 -33.34 6.45
N GLY A 1075 10.71 -32.11 5.93
CA GLY A 1075 10.19 -31.92 4.59
C GLY A 1075 11.31 -32.08 3.57
N PHE A 1076 11.22 -33.12 2.74
CA PHE A 1076 12.20 -33.46 1.72
C PHE A 1076 11.79 -32.94 0.34
N THR A 1077 12.78 -32.71 -0.52
CA THR A 1077 12.52 -32.58 -1.96
C THR A 1077 12.24 -33.96 -2.55
N VAL A 1078 11.54 -34.04 -3.68
CA VAL A 1078 11.27 -35.31 -4.38
C VAL A 1078 11.58 -35.20 -5.87
N ARG A 1079 12.12 -36.27 -6.45
CA ARG A 1079 12.42 -36.39 -7.88
C ARG A 1079 11.85 -37.72 -8.40
N PRO A 1080 10.62 -37.73 -8.94
CA PRO A 1080 9.94 -38.93 -9.41
C PRO A 1080 10.66 -39.67 -10.54
N ILE A 1081 10.26 -40.93 -10.73
CA ILE A 1081 10.50 -41.72 -11.94
C ILE A 1081 9.19 -41.92 -12.70
N ARG A 1082 9.26 -42.14 -14.02
CA ARG A 1082 8.12 -42.61 -14.81
C ARG A 1082 7.62 -43.96 -14.25
N ASP A 1083 6.33 -44.26 -14.40
CA ASP A 1083 5.74 -45.55 -14.08
C ASP A 1083 5.70 -46.48 -15.33
N GLY A 1084 5.30 -47.74 -15.14
CA GLY A 1084 5.00 -48.68 -16.23
C GLY A 1084 6.13 -49.66 -16.62
N GLN A 1085 7.32 -49.60 -16.02
CA GLN A 1085 8.45 -50.47 -16.38
C GLN A 1085 8.33 -51.91 -15.81
N MET A 1086 7.22 -52.60 -16.07
CA MET A 1086 7.01 -54.01 -15.68
C MET A 1086 7.29 -55.03 -16.80
N ASN A 1087 7.05 -54.66 -18.05
CA ASN A 1087 6.96 -55.58 -19.20
C ASN A 1087 8.08 -55.40 -20.22
#